data_AF-A0A5Q0NXV8-F1
#
_entry.id   AF-A0A5Q0NXV8-F1
#
_cell.length_a   1.000
_cell.length_b   1.000
_cell.length_c   1.000
_cell.angle_alpha   90.00
_cell.angle_beta   90.00
_cell.angle_gamma   90.00
#
_symmetry.space_group_name_H-M   'P 1'
#
loop_
_entity.id
_entity.type
_entity.pdbx_description
1 polymer ?
#
loop_
_entity_poly.entity_id
_entity_poly.type
_entity_poly.pdbx_seq_one_letter_code
_entity_poly.pdbx_strand_id
1 'polypeptide(L)'
;MPNEGGSRRAPTQFPFGPLTADSGASADPVLVEIVQGSLAAVEMEVETAIGRTSRSPMIRDAHDFRAGIHDRKLRKLTGRSYSALVHPIARDFPIEEMREGDVFFHNDVYLSEGGIGHLPDLCVTVPVFAGPEGERRVVAFVQAFGHHDDIGGAVPGSMPSAATSVFEEGLAVPPIRLWDAGVPNRAALSIMTRNSRMPDSLAADLDAECSACLMGARRLGELFDRYGIETVESCFDAIIERTTATYRREILSKIPVGSWVWEDYAEHDGVEEPQLHTQRITLTRTAADDPDGERLIIDFDGTGPQAKGPINHCGDYSDGVFLKKWLAPILRNLADTPERMAELDVNEGIVPLIEMRFPPPGTLLTPVFPAPTNARTFVILRLLGVLAGVVAKAVDGKMPADQETIRYTGVYGEDLDGRPYLMREVLGGGSGGRYYADGEDTIHVVPDSRNLPSEFTEARFPFRVEALTLAVDSGGAGKFRGGLGYEKHIRMLKDAHFMSIADRSILACWGVKGGKAGRPFEVTIDPGGPNEREVDALADAEEIKAGEVVRIRTTGGGGWGDPLERDPELVVRDVVWRKVSEHAALGDYGVVLTGSLEDDTLSYDAAATAAERAARASEQGAEEPFFDRGPGYAHLASGAQFAAVDLV
;
A
#
# COMPACT_ATOMS: atom_id res chain seq x y z
N MET A 1 -13.53 32.00 -9.18
CA MET A 1 -12.19 32.22 -8.59
C MET A 1 -12.10 31.27 -7.40
N PRO A 2 -11.56 30.06 -7.53
CA PRO A 2 -11.31 29.20 -6.37
C PRO A 2 -10.13 29.80 -5.57
N ASN A 3 -10.23 29.77 -4.24
CA ASN A 3 -9.23 30.30 -3.32
C ASN A 3 -7.83 29.71 -3.60
N GLU A 4 -6.85 30.59 -3.75
CA GLU A 4 -5.43 30.26 -3.77
C GLU A 4 -5.03 29.75 -2.37
N GLY A 5 -4.74 28.45 -2.24
CA GLY A 5 -4.11 27.85 -1.05
C GLY A 5 -4.90 26.75 -0.31
N GLY A 6 -6.04 26.26 -0.81
CA GLY A 6 -6.82 25.18 -0.18
C GLY A 6 -6.87 23.89 -0.99
N SER A 7 -7.10 22.75 -0.31
CA SER A 7 -7.36 21.45 -0.94
C SER A 7 -8.52 21.54 -1.96
N ARG A 8 -8.51 20.70 -3.00
CA ARG A 8 -9.66 20.55 -3.91
C ARG A 8 -10.82 19.88 -3.16
N ARG A 9 -11.58 20.69 -2.42
CA ARG A 9 -12.80 20.24 -1.75
C ARG A 9 -13.83 19.77 -2.76
N ALA A 10 -14.53 18.69 -2.40
CA ALA A 10 -15.79 18.33 -3.05
C ALA A 10 -16.71 19.56 -3.10
N PRO A 11 -17.51 19.77 -4.18
CA PRO A 11 -18.49 20.85 -4.27
C PRO A 11 -19.54 20.85 -3.14
N THR A 12 -19.64 19.77 -2.40
CA THR A 12 -20.58 19.51 -1.32
C THR A 12 -19.87 19.51 0.02
N GLN A 13 -20.24 20.46 0.89
CA GLN A 13 -19.90 20.39 2.32
C GLN A 13 -20.61 19.16 2.91
N PHE A 14 -19.91 18.03 2.99
CA PHE A 14 -20.48 16.83 3.60
C PHE A 14 -20.28 16.88 5.11
N PRO A 15 -21.36 16.84 5.91
CA PRO A 15 -21.25 17.01 7.35
C PRO A 15 -20.59 15.78 7.98
N PHE A 16 -19.36 15.95 8.47
CA PHE A 16 -18.81 15.05 9.48
C PHE A 16 -19.62 15.23 10.77
N GLY A 17 -20.17 14.14 11.32
CA GLY A 17 -20.93 14.19 12.57
C GLY A 17 -21.81 12.96 12.78
N PRO A 18 -22.41 12.80 13.97
CA PRO A 18 -23.14 11.59 14.34
C PRO A 18 -24.43 11.42 13.53
N LEU A 19 -24.80 10.19 13.21
CA LEU A 19 -26.08 9.86 12.57
C LEU A 19 -27.26 10.15 13.49
N THR A 20 -27.07 9.94 14.80
CA THR A 20 -28.05 10.15 15.86
C THR A 20 -27.70 11.36 16.72
N ALA A 21 -28.67 11.87 17.49
CA ALA A 21 -28.47 13.05 18.33
C ALA A 21 -27.58 12.78 19.57
N ASP A 22 -27.45 11.52 19.97
CA ASP A 22 -26.72 11.08 21.16
C ASP A 22 -25.35 10.45 20.84
N SER A 23 -24.93 10.45 19.58
CA SER A 23 -23.63 9.90 19.13
C SER A 23 -23.36 8.47 19.62
N GLY A 24 -24.38 7.62 19.64
CA GLY A 24 -24.26 6.24 20.11
C GLY A 24 -24.16 6.07 21.64
N ALA A 25 -24.28 7.14 22.44
CA ALA A 25 -24.16 7.08 23.89
C ALA A 25 -25.23 6.19 24.58
N SER A 26 -26.37 5.96 23.93
CA SER A 26 -27.41 5.04 24.40
C SER A 26 -27.40 3.66 23.72
N ALA A 27 -26.44 3.37 22.84
CA ALA A 27 -26.35 2.09 22.16
C ALA A 27 -26.07 0.94 23.16
N ASP A 28 -26.84 -0.15 23.06
CA ASP A 28 -26.59 -1.37 23.83
C ASP A 28 -25.21 -1.95 23.44
N PRO A 29 -24.24 -2.09 24.36
CA PRO A 29 -22.92 -2.61 24.05
C PRO A 29 -22.95 -4.02 23.42
N VAL A 30 -23.90 -4.86 23.80
CA VAL A 30 -24.06 -6.20 23.20
C VAL A 30 -24.45 -6.08 21.74
N LEU A 31 -25.34 -5.13 21.42
CA LEU A 31 -25.78 -4.91 20.05
C LEU A 31 -24.70 -4.26 19.19
N VAL A 32 -23.87 -3.38 19.76
CA VAL A 32 -22.70 -2.81 19.06
C VAL A 32 -21.76 -3.93 18.58
N GLU A 33 -21.45 -4.91 19.44
CA GLU A 33 -20.61 -6.06 19.07
C GLU A 33 -21.28 -6.94 17.99
N ILE A 34 -22.60 -7.17 18.10
CA ILE A 34 -23.35 -7.91 17.07
C ILE A 34 -23.31 -7.19 15.72
N VAL A 35 -23.54 -5.88 15.71
CA VAL A 35 -23.52 -5.05 14.50
C VAL A 35 -22.13 -5.06 13.89
N GLN A 36 -21.07 -4.84 14.69
CA GLN A 36 -19.69 -4.87 14.19
C GLN A 36 -19.31 -6.24 13.63
N GLY A 37 -19.64 -7.32 14.33
CA GLY A 37 -19.42 -8.69 13.83
C GLY A 37 -20.19 -8.97 12.54
N SER A 38 -21.40 -8.42 12.40
CA SER A 38 -22.19 -8.51 11.17
C SER A 38 -21.55 -7.75 10.02
N LEU A 39 -21.01 -6.54 10.26
CA LEU A 39 -20.27 -5.78 9.25
C LEU A 39 -19.05 -6.56 8.75
N ALA A 40 -18.26 -7.13 9.66
CA ALA A 40 -17.09 -7.94 9.31
C ALA A 40 -17.47 -9.21 8.53
N ALA A 41 -18.59 -9.86 8.89
CA ALA A 41 -19.10 -11.02 8.17
C ALA A 41 -19.56 -10.66 6.75
N VAL A 42 -20.27 -9.54 6.59
CA VAL A 42 -20.69 -9.04 5.27
C VAL A 42 -19.49 -8.70 4.39
N GLU A 43 -18.49 -8.01 4.94
CA GLU A 43 -17.24 -7.70 4.22
C GLU A 43 -16.56 -8.99 3.73
N MET A 44 -16.40 -9.98 4.62
CA MET A 44 -15.82 -11.28 4.28
C MET A 44 -16.64 -12.06 3.23
N GLU A 45 -17.97 -12.02 3.31
CA GLU A 45 -18.85 -12.66 2.32
C GLU A 45 -18.67 -12.02 0.93
N VAL A 46 -18.64 -10.68 0.86
CA VAL A 46 -18.40 -9.94 -0.39
C VAL A 46 -17.04 -10.30 -0.97
N GLU A 47 -15.98 -10.24 -0.17
CA GLU A 47 -14.62 -10.54 -0.63
C GLU A 47 -14.47 -12.01 -1.07
N THR A 48 -15.08 -12.93 -0.33
CA THR A 48 -15.08 -14.36 -0.69
C THR A 48 -15.82 -14.60 -2.01
N ALA A 49 -16.92 -13.89 -2.26
CA ALA A 49 -17.63 -13.99 -3.53
C ALA A 49 -16.75 -13.50 -4.69
N ILE A 50 -16.15 -12.31 -4.57
CA ILE A 50 -15.25 -11.73 -5.58
C ILE A 50 -14.09 -12.68 -5.89
N GLY A 51 -13.36 -13.14 -4.87
CA GLY A 51 -12.20 -14.02 -5.08
C GLY A 51 -12.55 -15.38 -5.71
N ARG A 52 -13.81 -15.84 -5.57
CA ARG A 52 -14.26 -17.12 -6.14
C ARG A 52 -14.87 -17.01 -7.54
N THR A 53 -15.35 -15.84 -7.93
CA THR A 53 -16.07 -15.66 -9.21
C THR A 53 -15.32 -14.83 -10.24
N SER A 54 -14.29 -14.10 -9.82
CA SER A 54 -13.40 -13.33 -10.73
C SER A 54 -12.50 -14.26 -11.55
N ARG A 55 -11.98 -13.75 -12.67
CA ARG A 55 -11.18 -14.49 -13.65
C ARG A 55 -9.75 -13.98 -13.83
N SER A 56 -9.50 -12.68 -13.60
CA SER A 56 -8.14 -12.15 -13.64
C SER A 56 -7.28 -12.78 -12.52
N PRO A 57 -6.01 -13.12 -12.78
CA PRO A 57 -5.09 -13.54 -11.74
C PRO A 57 -4.88 -12.47 -10.65
N MET A 58 -4.93 -11.19 -11.02
CA MET A 58 -4.80 -10.07 -10.06
C MET A 58 -5.86 -10.11 -8.95
N ILE A 59 -7.13 -10.27 -9.32
CA ILE A 59 -8.21 -10.36 -8.33
C ILE A 59 -8.26 -11.75 -7.73
N ARG A 60 -8.27 -12.80 -8.55
CA ARG A 60 -8.57 -14.16 -8.10
C ARG A 60 -7.45 -14.81 -7.29
N ASP A 61 -6.19 -14.62 -7.70
CA ASP A 61 -5.05 -15.34 -7.12
C ASP A 61 -4.20 -14.42 -6.22
N ALA A 62 -3.91 -13.19 -6.67
CA ALA A 62 -3.13 -12.21 -5.91
C ALA A 62 -3.94 -11.44 -4.87
N HIS A 63 -5.28 -11.49 -4.93
CA HIS A 63 -6.20 -10.86 -3.98
C HIS A 63 -6.05 -9.34 -3.86
N ASP A 64 -5.78 -8.66 -5.00
CA ASP A 64 -5.68 -7.19 -5.06
C ASP A 64 -7.05 -6.54 -5.26
N PHE A 65 -7.91 -6.70 -4.26
CA PHE A 65 -9.25 -6.12 -4.20
C PHE A 65 -9.71 -6.02 -2.75
N ARG A 66 -10.56 -5.06 -2.39
CA ARG A 66 -11.13 -4.99 -1.04
C ARG A 66 -12.60 -4.57 -1.07
N ALA A 67 -13.37 -5.09 -0.13
CA ALA A 67 -14.72 -4.59 0.12
C ALA A 67 -14.69 -3.45 1.15
N GLY A 68 -15.74 -2.62 1.19
CA GLY A 68 -15.86 -1.58 2.20
C GLY A 68 -17.31 -1.25 2.50
N ILE A 69 -17.63 -1.02 3.77
CA ILE A 69 -18.98 -0.63 4.19
C ILE A 69 -18.95 0.79 4.73
N HIS A 70 -19.86 1.61 4.23
CA HIS A 70 -20.01 3.02 4.62
C HIS A 70 -21.44 3.27 5.09
N ASP A 71 -21.62 4.17 6.04
CA ASP A 71 -22.97 4.62 6.40
C ASP A 71 -23.54 5.65 5.42
N ARG A 72 -24.79 6.08 5.62
CA ARG A 72 -25.43 7.12 4.80
C ARG A 72 -24.76 8.51 4.86
N LYS A 73 -23.84 8.75 5.79
CA LYS A 73 -22.98 9.94 5.85
C LYS A 73 -21.62 9.71 5.20
N LEU A 74 -21.47 8.60 4.48
CA LEU A 74 -20.27 8.21 3.74
C LEU A 74 -19.09 7.89 4.66
N ARG A 75 -19.33 7.71 5.97
CA ARG A 75 -18.30 7.34 6.93
C ARG A 75 -18.04 5.85 6.81
N LYS A 76 -16.79 5.48 6.62
CA LYS A 76 -16.33 4.10 6.57
C LYS A 76 -16.42 3.45 7.93
N LEU A 77 -17.08 2.30 7.99
CA LEU A 77 -17.33 1.56 9.23
C LEU A 77 -16.31 0.44 9.46
N THR A 78 -15.87 -0.23 8.38
CA THR A 78 -14.89 -1.32 8.43
C THR A 78 -13.47 -0.77 8.36
N GLY A 79 -12.51 -1.43 9.05
CA GLY A 79 -11.21 -0.82 9.34
C GLY A 79 -9.97 -1.56 8.86
N ARG A 80 -10.12 -2.62 8.06
CA ARG A 80 -9.01 -3.40 7.49
C ARG A 80 -8.77 -3.17 6.01
N SER A 81 -9.80 -2.72 5.30
CA SER A 81 -9.77 -2.54 3.86
C SER A 81 -9.26 -1.16 3.47
N TYR A 82 -8.64 -1.04 2.30
CA TYR A 82 -8.29 0.24 1.66
C TYR A 82 -9.31 0.70 0.61
N SER A 83 -10.62 0.50 0.87
CA SER A 83 -11.67 0.90 -0.05
C SER A 83 -11.61 2.37 -0.47
N ALA A 84 -12.06 2.62 -1.70
CA ALA A 84 -12.32 3.95 -2.26
C ALA A 84 -13.37 4.74 -1.44
N LEU A 85 -13.70 5.94 -1.91
CA LEU A 85 -14.69 6.82 -1.29
C LEU A 85 -16.06 6.67 -1.97
N VAL A 86 -17.15 6.82 -1.22
CA VAL A 86 -18.51 6.96 -1.78
C VAL A 86 -18.78 8.39 -2.27
N HIS A 87 -18.01 9.36 -1.78
CA HIS A 87 -18.09 10.79 -2.10
C HIS A 87 -18.29 11.13 -3.58
N PRO A 88 -17.52 10.60 -4.55
CA PRO A 88 -17.71 10.93 -5.97
C PRO A 88 -19.08 10.48 -6.50
N ILE A 89 -19.61 9.36 -6.00
CA ILE A 89 -20.95 8.89 -6.35
C ILE A 89 -22.01 9.82 -5.77
N ALA A 90 -21.93 10.15 -4.47
CA ALA A 90 -22.91 11.02 -3.81
C ALA A 90 -22.90 12.46 -4.34
N ARG A 91 -21.77 12.92 -4.89
CA ARG A 91 -21.65 14.22 -5.57
C ARG A 91 -22.48 14.26 -6.86
N ASP A 92 -22.39 13.22 -7.67
CA ASP A 92 -22.99 13.19 -9.02
C ASP A 92 -24.41 12.58 -9.04
N PHE A 93 -24.72 11.76 -8.04
CA PHE A 93 -26.00 11.09 -7.85
C PHE A 93 -26.49 11.34 -6.41
N PRO A 94 -27.41 12.29 -6.18
CA PRO A 94 -27.96 12.56 -4.85
C PRO A 94 -28.53 11.30 -4.21
N ILE A 95 -28.28 11.10 -2.92
CA ILE A 95 -28.65 9.88 -2.18
C ILE A 95 -30.17 9.64 -2.24
N GLU A 96 -30.96 10.71 -2.24
CA GLU A 96 -32.42 10.70 -2.29
C GLU A 96 -32.97 10.27 -3.65
N GLU A 97 -32.16 10.32 -4.71
CA GLU A 97 -32.53 9.94 -6.07
C GLU A 97 -32.12 8.50 -6.43
N MET A 98 -31.36 7.83 -5.54
CA MET A 98 -30.92 6.46 -5.74
C MET A 98 -32.10 5.48 -5.60
N ARG A 99 -32.01 4.35 -6.30
CA ARG A 99 -33.05 3.31 -6.30
C ARG A 99 -32.47 1.94 -5.95
N GLU A 100 -33.31 1.07 -5.39
CA GLU A 100 -32.93 -0.32 -5.15
C GLU A 100 -32.49 -0.99 -6.46
N GLY A 101 -31.36 -1.71 -6.39
CA GLY A 101 -30.75 -2.35 -7.56
C GLY A 101 -29.89 -1.43 -8.42
N ASP A 102 -29.75 -0.15 -8.06
CA ASP A 102 -28.72 0.70 -8.66
C ASP A 102 -27.32 0.16 -8.30
N VAL A 103 -26.41 0.24 -9.26
CA VAL A 103 -24.99 -0.05 -9.08
C VAL A 103 -24.21 1.07 -9.76
N PHE A 104 -23.35 1.74 -9.00
CA PHE A 104 -22.52 2.82 -9.49
C PHE A 104 -21.08 2.36 -9.71
N PHE A 105 -20.39 3.00 -10.64
CA PHE A 105 -19.04 2.65 -11.05
C PHE A 105 -18.20 3.89 -11.32
N HIS A 106 -16.90 3.83 -10.98
CA HIS A 106 -15.90 4.81 -11.41
C HIS A 106 -14.47 4.25 -11.29
N ASN A 107 -13.55 4.82 -12.07
CA ASN A 107 -12.10 4.64 -11.93
C ASN A 107 -11.29 5.90 -12.31
N ASP A 108 -11.95 6.98 -12.75
CA ASP A 108 -11.26 8.24 -13.04
C ASP A 108 -10.65 8.84 -11.76
N VAL A 109 -9.31 8.89 -11.72
CA VAL A 109 -8.51 9.36 -10.59
C VAL A 109 -8.86 10.79 -10.19
N TYR A 110 -9.05 11.69 -11.16
CA TYR A 110 -9.30 13.11 -10.91
C TYR A 110 -10.75 13.42 -10.53
N LEU A 111 -11.66 12.51 -10.85
CA LEU A 111 -13.09 12.62 -10.53
C LEU A 111 -13.54 11.70 -9.39
N SER A 112 -12.61 10.96 -8.77
CA SER A 112 -12.84 10.02 -7.65
C SER A 112 -12.82 10.65 -6.26
N GLU A 113 -12.64 11.97 -6.15
CA GLU A 113 -12.39 12.65 -4.86
C GLU A 113 -11.16 12.10 -4.11
N GLY A 114 -10.16 11.63 -4.85
CA GLY A 114 -8.93 11.03 -4.29
C GLY A 114 -9.12 9.58 -3.82
N GLY A 115 -10.30 8.99 -4.02
CA GLY A 115 -10.61 7.61 -3.65
C GLY A 115 -10.03 6.55 -4.59
N ILE A 116 -9.64 6.93 -5.81
CA ILE A 116 -8.94 6.09 -6.79
C ILE A 116 -7.64 6.78 -7.15
N GLY A 117 -6.51 6.08 -7.08
CA GLY A 117 -5.21 6.72 -7.36
C GLY A 117 -4.59 6.39 -8.70
N HIS A 118 -4.98 5.31 -9.37
CA HIS A 118 -4.65 5.06 -10.77
C HIS A 118 -5.80 4.38 -11.52
N LEU A 119 -5.82 4.45 -12.84
CA LEU A 119 -6.95 3.96 -13.64
C LEU A 119 -7.24 2.45 -13.52
N PRO A 120 -6.25 1.54 -13.38
CA PRO A 120 -6.53 0.10 -13.25
C PRO A 120 -7.32 -0.30 -12.00
N ASP A 121 -7.43 0.60 -11.02
CA ASP A 121 -8.26 0.41 -9.84
C ASP A 121 -9.71 0.81 -10.14
N LEU A 122 -10.59 -0.17 -10.14
CA LEU A 122 -12.00 0.00 -10.46
C LEU A 122 -12.83 -0.09 -9.19
N CYS A 123 -13.83 0.78 -9.04
CA CYS A 123 -14.69 0.77 -7.86
C CYS A 123 -16.17 0.70 -8.23
N VAL A 124 -16.83 -0.29 -7.61
CA VAL A 124 -18.27 -0.48 -7.62
C VAL A 124 -18.86 -0.02 -6.29
N THR A 125 -19.99 0.69 -6.33
CA THR A 125 -20.71 1.18 -5.15
C THR A 125 -22.19 0.83 -5.25
N VAL A 126 -22.72 0.18 -4.22
CA VAL A 126 -24.13 -0.24 -4.15
C VAL A 126 -24.79 0.38 -2.91
N PRO A 127 -25.87 1.17 -3.08
CA PRO A 127 -26.66 1.68 -1.96
C PRO A 127 -27.45 0.55 -1.28
N VAL A 128 -27.56 0.65 0.04
CA VAL A 128 -28.34 -0.26 0.89
C VAL A 128 -29.62 0.45 1.31
N PHE A 129 -30.76 -0.19 1.04
CA PHE A 129 -32.08 0.34 1.38
C PHE A 129 -32.69 -0.38 2.58
N ALA A 130 -33.33 0.38 3.45
CA ALA A 130 -34.12 -0.15 4.57
C ALA A 130 -35.30 0.76 4.90
N GLY A 131 -36.26 0.23 5.66
CA GLY A 131 -37.51 0.89 6.01
C GLY A 131 -38.74 0.12 5.53
N PRO A 132 -39.95 0.58 5.88
CA PRO A 132 -41.18 -0.05 5.45
C PRO A 132 -41.32 0.04 3.92
N GLU A 133 -42.03 -0.95 3.35
CA GLU A 133 -42.28 -1.02 1.92
C GLU A 133 -42.95 0.27 1.41
N GLY A 134 -42.36 0.89 0.38
CA GLY A 134 -42.80 2.19 -0.17
C GLY A 134 -42.16 3.44 0.46
N GLU A 135 -41.47 3.31 1.60
CA GLU A 135 -40.73 4.42 2.26
C GLU A 135 -39.26 4.08 2.49
N ARG A 136 -38.76 3.04 1.82
CA ARG A 136 -37.37 2.63 1.91
C ARG A 136 -36.43 3.76 1.47
N ARG A 137 -35.37 3.95 2.25
CA ARG A 137 -34.34 4.96 2.01
C ARG A 137 -32.96 4.35 2.09
N VAL A 138 -31.97 5.03 1.49
CA VAL A 138 -30.56 4.65 1.63
C VAL A 138 -30.13 4.83 3.09
N VAL A 139 -29.55 3.77 3.66
CA VAL A 139 -29.05 3.73 5.05
C VAL A 139 -27.55 3.46 5.15
N ALA A 140 -26.97 2.85 4.11
CA ALA A 140 -25.55 2.51 4.02
C ALA A 140 -25.14 2.27 2.57
N PHE A 141 -23.87 1.99 2.34
CA PHE A 141 -23.29 1.61 1.05
C PHE A 141 -22.35 0.43 1.23
N VAL A 142 -22.33 -0.45 0.23
CA VAL A 142 -21.33 -1.51 0.07
C VAL A 142 -20.51 -1.19 -1.17
N GLN A 143 -19.19 -1.19 -1.01
CA GLN A 143 -18.24 -0.97 -2.11
C GLN A 143 -17.37 -2.19 -2.32
N ALA A 144 -16.96 -2.40 -3.56
CA ALA A 144 -15.83 -3.23 -3.92
C ALA A 144 -14.88 -2.39 -4.76
N PHE A 145 -13.61 -2.55 -4.49
CA PHE A 145 -12.49 -1.94 -5.20
C PHE A 145 -11.58 -3.08 -5.65
N GLY A 146 -11.10 -3.07 -6.89
CA GLY A 146 -10.22 -4.11 -7.41
C GLY A 146 -9.26 -3.60 -8.47
N HIS A 147 -8.06 -4.16 -8.51
CA HIS A 147 -7.09 -3.92 -9.57
C HIS A 147 -7.30 -4.89 -10.73
N HIS A 148 -7.64 -4.35 -11.91
CA HIS A 148 -7.91 -5.16 -13.10
C HIS A 148 -6.66 -5.29 -13.96
N ASP A 149 -6.46 -6.47 -14.58
CA ASP A 149 -5.27 -6.75 -15.40
C ASP A 149 -5.04 -5.73 -16.52
N ASP A 150 -6.14 -5.18 -17.07
CA ASP A 150 -6.12 -4.41 -18.31
C ASP A 150 -7.42 -3.65 -18.57
N ILE A 151 -7.27 -2.36 -18.82
CA ILE A 151 -8.32 -1.43 -19.23
C ILE A 151 -7.93 -0.57 -20.44
N GLY A 152 -6.99 -1.06 -21.26
CA GLY A 152 -6.44 -0.37 -22.43
C GLY A 152 -5.16 0.41 -22.14
N GLY A 153 -4.99 1.57 -22.76
CA GLY A 153 -3.81 2.42 -22.61
C GLY A 153 -2.68 2.06 -23.58
N ALA A 154 -1.52 2.68 -23.38
CA ALA A 154 -0.37 2.61 -24.29
C ALA A 154 0.37 1.26 -24.24
N VAL A 155 0.30 0.54 -23.12
CA VAL A 155 1.06 -0.70 -22.91
C VAL A 155 0.21 -1.83 -22.35
N PRO A 156 0.66 -3.09 -22.51
CA PRO A 156 0.09 -4.21 -21.80
C PRO A 156 0.06 -4.02 -20.27
N GLY A 157 -1.03 -4.39 -19.60
CA GLY A 157 -1.21 -4.17 -18.15
C GLY A 157 -1.79 -2.81 -17.75
N SER A 158 -1.96 -1.87 -18.70
CA SER A 158 -2.45 -0.52 -18.42
C SER A 158 -1.60 0.23 -17.38
N MET A 159 -0.29 -0.07 -17.35
CA MET A 159 0.66 0.58 -16.44
C MET A 159 1.91 1.07 -17.20
N PRO A 160 1.78 2.07 -18.09
CA PRO A 160 2.91 2.62 -18.85
C PRO A 160 3.90 3.33 -17.95
N SER A 161 5.16 2.87 -17.97
CA SER A 161 6.23 3.41 -17.14
C SER A 161 6.66 4.82 -17.58
N ALA A 162 6.54 5.14 -18.87
CA ALA A 162 6.93 6.43 -19.45
C ALA A 162 5.73 7.34 -19.80
N ALA A 163 4.57 7.12 -19.17
CA ALA A 163 3.40 7.96 -19.47
C ALA A 163 3.64 9.41 -19.09
N THR A 164 3.28 10.34 -19.98
CA THR A 164 3.35 11.80 -19.73
C THR A 164 1.97 12.45 -19.56
N SER A 165 0.91 11.65 -19.72
CA SER A 165 -0.47 12.05 -19.49
C SER A 165 -1.34 10.88 -19.07
N VAL A 166 -2.32 11.12 -18.20
CA VAL A 166 -3.31 10.11 -17.77
C VAL A 166 -4.06 9.47 -18.95
N PHE A 167 -4.15 10.14 -20.11
CA PHE A 167 -4.77 9.57 -21.31
C PHE A 167 -4.01 8.38 -21.91
N GLU A 168 -2.73 8.22 -21.57
CA GLU A 168 -1.90 7.09 -22.00
C GLU A 168 -2.11 5.86 -21.10
N GLU A 169 -2.77 6.03 -19.94
CA GLU A 169 -2.83 5.03 -18.87
C GLU A 169 -4.03 4.08 -18.98
N GLY A 170 -5.02 4.38 -19.84
CA GLY A 170 -6.18 3.52 -20.06
C GLY A 170 -7.51 4.26 -20.05
N LEU A 171 -8.58 3.48 -19.96
CA LEU A 171 -9.94 4.02 -19.92
C LEU A 171 -10.23 4.70 -18.58
N ALA A 172 -10.42 6.01 -18.61
CA ALA A 172 -10.94 6.77 -17.48
C ALA A 172 -12.48 6.86 -17.56
N VAL A 173 -13.17 6.37 -16.53
CA VAL A 173 -14.62 6.40 -16.41
C VAL A 173 -14.99 7.25 -15.19
N PRO A 174 -15.67 8.39 -15.39
CA PRO A 174 -16.21 9.18 -14.28
C PRO A 174 -17.29 8.39 -13.54
N PRO A 175 -17.81 8.89 -12.40
CA PRO A 175 -19.00 8.34 -11.78
C PRO A 175 -20.15 8.13 -12.78
N ILE A 176 -20.54 6.87 -12.97
CA ILE A 176 -21.68 6.48 -13.79
C ILE A 176 -22.59 5.51 -13.04
N ARG A 177 -23.85 5.50 -13.44
CA ARG A 177 -24.78 4.42 -13.11
C ARG A 177 -24.58 3.27 -14.09
N LEU A 178 -24.05 2.16 -13.58
CA LEU A 178 -23.73 0.97 -14.38
C LEU A 178 -24.87 -0.05 -14.38
N TRP A 179 -25.65 -0.13 -13.28
CA TRP A 179 -26.99 -0.74 -13.28
C TRP A 179 -28.01 0.31 -12.87
N ASP A 180 -29.11 0.36 -13.60
CA ASP A 180 -30.25 1.22 -13.32
C ASP A 180 -31.43 0.39 -12.82
N ALA A 181 -31.69 0.44 -11.52
CA ALA A 181 -32.71 -0.36 -10.84
C ALA A 181 -32.72 -1.84 -11.27
N GLY A 182 -31.54 -2.48 -11.23
CA GLY A 182 -31.34 -3.87 -11.62
C GLY A 182 -31.15 -4.12 -13.13
N VAL A 183 -31.23 -3.09 -13.98
CA VAL A 183 -31.02 -3.22 -15.42
C VAL A 183 -29.59 -2.80 -15.80
N PRO A 184 -28.74 -3.70 -16.32
CA PRO A 184 -27.36 -3.37 -16.68
C PRO A 184 -27.27 -2.41 -17.87
N ASN A 185 -26.39 -1.43 -17.77
CA ASN A 185 -26.04 -0.50 -18.85
C ASN A 185 -25.12 -1.19 -19.87
N ARG A 186 -25.74 -1.89 -20.83
CA ARG A 186 -25.02 -2.64 -21.87
C ARG A 186 -24.10 -1.77 -22.72
N ALA A 187 -24.43 -0.50 -22.93
CA ALA A 187 -23.60 0.40 -23.73
C ALA A 187 -22.29 0.71 -22.99
N ALA A 188 -22.36 1.06 -21.71
CA ALA A 188 -21.18 1.30 -20.88
C ALA A 188 -20.28 0.05 -20.81
N LEU A 189 -20.86 -1.11 -20.47
CA LEU A 189 -20.11 -2.37 -20.40
C LEU A 189 -19.44 -2.74 -21.73
N SER A 190 -20.12 -2.52 -22.87
CA SER A 190 -19.55 -2.77 -24.20
C SER A 190 -18.38 -1.84 -24.52
N ILE A 191 -18.47 -0.56 -24.14
CA ILE A 191 -17.38 0.41 -24.33
C ILE A 191 -16.20 0.04 -23.44
N MET A 192 -16.44 -0.28 -22.17
CA MET A 192 -15.39 -0.62 -21.21
C MET A 192 -14.60 -1.85 -21.65
N THR A 193 -15.30 -2.95 -21.92
CA THR A 193 -14.67 -4.23 -22.29
C THR A 193 -13.96 -4.16 -23.63
N ARG A 194 -14.48 -3.42 -24.62
CA ARG A 194 -13.85 -3.27 -25.94
C ARG A 194 -12.48 -2.61 -25.90
N ASN A 195 -12.22 -1.75 -24.91
CA ASN A 195 -10.95 -1.04 -24.77
C ASN A 195 -9.88 -1.86 -24.04
N SER A 196 -10.21 -3.03 -23.49
CA SER A 196 -9.24 -3.93 -22.85
C SER A 196 -8.66 -4.93 -23.85
N ARG A 197 -7.40 -5.33 -23.67
CA ARG A 197 -6.80 -6.48 -24.37
C ARG A 197 -7.24 -7.80 -23.74
N MET A 198 -7.86 -7.76 -22.55
CA MET A 198 -8.43 -8.90 -21.80
C MET A 198 -9.94 -8.74 -21.55
N PRO A 199 -10.77 -8.58 -22.60
CA PRO A 199 -12.19 -8.21 -22.47
C PRO A 199 -13.02 -9.21 -21.65
N ASP A 200 -12.75 -10.51 -21.79
CA ASP A 200 -13.49 -11.56 -21.09
C ASP A 200 -13.17 -11.62 -19.58
N SER A 201 -11.93 -11.26 -19.20
CA SER A 201 -11.54 -11.15 -17.79
C SER A 201 -12.20 -9.92 -17.18
N LEU A 202 -12.05 -8.74 -17.80
CA LEU A 202 -12.65 -7.49 -17.33
C LEU A 202 -14.18 -7.60 -17.19
N ALA A 203 -14.86 -8.22 -18.16
CA ALA A 203 -16.30 -8.44 -18.10
C ALA A 203 -16.70 -9.33 -16.90
N ALA A 204 -15.95 -10.40 -16.65
CA ALA A 204 -16.24 -11.34 -15.57
C ALA A 204 -15.94 -10.75 -14.19
N ASP A 205 -14.87 -9.97 -14.07
CA ASP A 205 -14.48 -9.33 -12.83
C ASP A 205 -15.49 -8.23 -12.44
N LEU A 206 -15.95 -7.42 -13.41
CA LEU A 206 -17.01 -6.44 -13.18
C LEU A 206 -18.32 -7.10 -12.73
N ASP A 207 -18.72 -8.21 -13.37
CA ASP A 207 -19.91 -8.97 -12.98
C ASP A 207 -19.78 -9.55 -11.57
N ALA A 208 -18.59 -10.05 -11.22
CA ALA A 208 -18.27 -10.57 -9.89
C ALA A 208 -18.38 -9.48 -8.81
N GLU A 209 -17.73 -8.34 -9.01
CA GLU A 209 -17.77 -7.19 -8.09
C GLU A 209 -19.20 -6.67 -7.90
N CYS A 210 -19.93 -6.44 -8.99
CA CYS A 210 -21.31 -5.94 -8.94
C CYS A 210 -22.24 -6.91 -8.22
N SER A 211 -22.16 -8.20 -8.55
CA SER A 211 -22.99 -9.24 -7.93
C SER A 211 -22.67 -9.42 -6.45
N ALA A 212 -21.39 -9.37 -6.07
CA ALA A 212 -20.95 -9.47 -4.68
C ALA A 212 -21.42 -8.26 -3.86
N CYS A 213 -21.28 -7.03 -4.36
CA CYS A 213 -21.79 -5.85 -3.66
C CYS A 213 -23.31 -5.85 -3.52
N LEU A 214 -24.05 -6.27 -4.55
CA LEU A 214 -25.51 -6.44 -4.47
C LEU A 214 -25.90 -7.48 -3.40
N MET A 215 -25.13 -8.56 -3.26
CA MET A 215 -25.31 -9.54 -2.19
C MET A 215 -25.04 -8.92 -0.81
N GLY A 216 -23.92 -8.23 -0.65
CA GLY A 216 -23.58 -7.55 0.61
C GLY A 216 -24.64 -6.51 1.01
N ALA A 217 -25.18 -5.77 0.04
CA ALA A 217 -26.26 -4.81 0.27
C ALA A 217 -27.53 -5.47 0.80
N ARG A 218 -27.90 -6.64 0.28
CA ARG A 218 -29.04 -7.42 0.82
C ARG A 218 -28.78 -7.88 2.25
N ARG A 219 -27.60 -8.42 2.54
CA ARG A 219 -27.21 -8.84 3.89
C ARG A 219 -27.27 -7.71 4.89
N LEU A 220 -26.78 -6.53 4.50
CA LEU A 220 -26.82 -5.37 5.37
C LEU A 220 -28.26 -4.86 5.54
N GLY A 221 -29.09 -4.92 4.51
CA GLY A 221 -30.53 -4.66 4.60
C GLY A 221 -31.23 -5.57 5.62
N GLU A 222 -30.93 -6.86 5.64
CA GLU A 222 -31.46 -7.83 6.63
C GLU A 222 -31.12 -7.43 8.08
N LEU A 223 -29.94 -6.83 8.32
CA LEU A 223 -29.55 -6.31 9.63
C LEU A 223 -30.46 -5.15 10.06
N PHE A 224 -30.72 -4.21 9.15
CA PHE A 224 -31.62 -3.08 9.40
C PHE A 224 -33.08 -3.52 9.57
N ASP A 225 -33.56 -4.50 8.79
CA ASP A 225 -34.91 -5.04 8.92
C ASP A 225 -35.11 -5.72 10.29
N ARG A 226 -34.06 -6.34 10.84
CA ARG A 226 -34.10 -7.05 12.13
C ARG A 226 -34.04 -6.13 13.35
N TYR A 227 -33.18 -5.11 13.31
CA TYR A 227 -32.87 -4.29 14.49
C TYR A 227 -33.40 -2.85 14.39
N GLY A 228 -33.87 -2.42 13.22
CA GLY A 228 -34.38 -1.08 12.97
C GLY A 228 -33.27 -0.07 12.62
N ILE A 229 -33.64 0.95 11.84
CA ILE A 229 -32.71 1.95 11.31
C ILE A 229 -32.01 2.73 12.43
N GLU A 230 -32.77 3.34 13.34
CA GLU A 230 -32.22 4.20 14.39
C GLU A 230 -31.24 3.45 15.29
N THR A 231 -31.55 2.20 15.63
CA THR A 231 -30.71 1.36 16.48
C THR A 231 -29.40 0.98 15.82
N VAL A 232 -29.43 0.58 14.54
CA VAL A 232 -28.20 0.24 13.79
C VAL A 232 -27.36 1.49 13.54
N GLU A 233 -27.97 2.63 13.19
CA GLU A 233 -27.26 3.91 13.04
C GLU A 233 -26.60 4.36 14.35
N SER A 234 -27.25 4.16 15.49
CA SER A 234 -26.67 4.41 16.82
C SER A 234 -25.44 3.53 17.09
N CYS A 235 -25.47 2.26 16.67
CA CYS A 235 -24.31 1.37 16.76
C CYS A 235 -23.15 1.83 15.85
N PHE A 236 -23.44 2.34 14.65
CA PHE A 236 -22.41 2.90 13.76
C PHE A 236 -21.71 4.10 14.39
N ASP A 237 -22.45 5.01 15.03
CA ASP A 237 -21.88 6.11 15.79
C ASP A 237 -20.98 5.63 16.93
N ALA A 238 -21.43 4.63 17.70
CA ALA A 238 -20.63 4.04 18.78
C ALA A 238 -19.34 3.37 18.27
N ILE A 239 -19.38 2.69 17.12
CA ILE A 239 -18.20 2.06 16.50
C ILE A 239 -17.16 3.11 16.10
N ILE A 240 -17.59 4.22 15.47
CA ILE A 240 -16.70 5.31 15.06
C ILE A 240 -16.13 6.04 16.28
N GLU A 241 -16.97 6.38 17.26
CA GLU A 241 -16.52 7.08 18.47
C GLU A 241 -15.54 6.24 19.27
N ARG A 242 -15.76 4.91 19.35
CA ARG A 242 -14.82 4.01 20.02
C ARG A 242 -13.45 3.99 19.35
N THR A 243 -13.38 4.03 18.01
CA THR A 243 -12.11 4.17 17.30
C THR A 243 -11.42 5.47 17.66
N THR A 244 -12.14 6.59 17.59
CA THR A 244 -11.62 7.92 17.96
C THR A 244 -11.06 7.93 19.38
N ALA A 245 -11.85 7.45 20.36
CA ALA A 245 -11.45 7.42 21.76
C ALA A 245 -10.24 6.50 22.01
N THR A 246 -10.18 5.37 21.30
CA THR A 246 -9.08 4.39 21.42
C THR A 246 -7.78 4.96 20.87
N TYR A 247 -7.77 5.49 19.64
CA TYR A 247 -6.58 6.09 19.04
C TYR A 247 -6.10 7.31 19.82
N ARG A 248 -7.01 8.15 20.32
CA ARG A 248 -6.64 9.28 21.18
C ARG A 248 -5.93 8.80 22.45
N ARG A 249 -6.52 7.85 23.17
CA ARG A 249 -6.01 7.35 24.45
C ARG A 249 -4.73 6.55 24.32
N GLU A 250 -4.66 5.63 23.36
CA GLU A 250 -3.60 4.60 23.29
C GLU A 250 -2.44 5.02 22.37
N ILE A 251 -2.69 5.83 21.34
CA ILE A 251 -1.72 6.12 20.28
C ILE A 251 -1.24 7.57 20.34
N LEU A 252 -2.14 8.55 20.28
CA LEU A 252 -1.76 9.98 20.32
C LEU A 252 -1.06 10.36 21.64
N SER A 253 -1.38 9.67 22.74
CA SER A 253 -0.74 9.86 24.04
C SER A 253 0.74 9.46 24.08
N LYS A 254 1.19 8.65 23.11
CA LYS A 254 2.59 8.19 22.98
C LYS A 254 3.46 9.17 22.19
N ILE A 255 2.83 10.08 21.44
CA ILE A 255 3.52 11.10 20.65
C ILE A 255 3.63 12.38 21.50
N PRO A 256 4.84 12.88 21.78
CA PRO A 256 5.02 14.09 22.56
C PRO A 256 4.44 15.32 21.83
N VAL A 257 4.06 16.35 22.60
CA VAL A 257 3.68 17.66 22.02
C VAL A 257 4.92 18.30 21.43
N GLY A 258 4.85 18.68 20.15
CA GLY A 258 5.98 19.24 19.43
C GLY A 258 5.79 19.13 17.92
N SER A 259 6.85 19.46 17.19
CA SER A 259 6.89 19.43 15.74
C SER A 259 8.19 18.79 15.26
N TRP A 260 8.09 17.86 14.31
CA TRP A 260 9.21 17.12 13.72
C TRP A 260 9.06 17.10 12.21
N VAL A 261 10.19 17.05 11.50
CA VAL A 261 10.21 17.00 10.04
C VAL A 261 11.09 15.88 9.55
N TRP A 262 10.60 15.20 8.52
CA TRP A 262 11.36 14.18 7.80
C TRP A 262 10.87 14.06 6.36
N GLU A 263 11.72 13.50 5.49
CA GLU A 263 11.43 13.33 4.07
C GLU A 263 12.05 12.05 3.50
N ASP A 264 11.50 11.55 2.42
CA ASP A 264 12.08 10.48 1.61
C ASP A 264 11.68 10.66 0.14
N TYR A 265 12.19 9.80 -0.74
CA TYR A 265 12.21 10.08 -2.18
C TYR A 265 11.70 8.89 -3.00
N ALA A 266 11.07 9.21 -4.14
CA ALA A 266 11.07 8.32 -5.29
C ALA A 266 12.26 8.67 -6.19
N GLU A 267 12.83 7.69 -6.88
CA GLU A 267 14.14 7.84 -7.56
C GLU A 267 14.06 8.09 -9.06
N HIS A 268 12.94 7.74 -9.69
CA HIS A 268 12.77 7.81 -11.14
C HIS A 268 11.29 7.95 -11.49
N ASP A 269 10.97 8.81 -12.45
CA ASP A 269 9.62 8.96 -12.99
C ASP A 269 9.43 8.27 -14.35
N GLY A 270 10.44 7.58 -14.89
CA GLY A 270 10.35 6.87 -16.17
C GLY A 270 10.36 7.78 -17.40
N VAL A 271 10.51 9.10 -17.23
CA VAL A 271 10.55 10.08 -18.33
C VAL A 271 11.83 10.92 -18.27
N GLU A 272 12.17 11.43 -17.10
CA GLU A 272 13.43 12.14 -16.85
C GLU A 272 14.48 11.20 -16.26
N GLU A 273 15.75 11.57 -16.38
CA GLU A 273 16.85 10.86 -15.72
C GLU A 273 16.60 10.75 -14.20
N PRO A 274 17.04 9.64 -13.56
CA PRO A 274 16.84 9.43 -12.13
C PRO A 274 17.26 10.62 -11.25
N GLN A 275 16.39 11.00 -10.33
CA GLN A 275 16.56 12.14 -9.43
C GLN A 275 15.73 11.95 -8.14
N LEU A 276 16.00 12.77 -7.13
CA LEU A 276 15.29 12.73 -5.86
C LEU A 276 13.94 13.47 -5.94
N HIS A 277 12.85 12.72 -6.14
CA HIS A 277 11.49 13.23 -6.06
C HIS A 277 11.00 13.28 -4.60
N THR A 278 11.17 14.43 -3.94
CA THR A 278 10.94 14.62 -2.50
C THR A 278 9.49 14.47 -2.06
N GLN A 279 9.26 13.68 -1.02
CA GLN A 279 8.02 13.62 -0.26
C GLN A 279 8.33 13.93 1.21
N ARG A 280 7.68 14.95 1.76
CA ARG A 280 8.02 15.51 3.07
C ARG A 280 6.81 15.57 3.97
N ILE A 281 7.02 15.25 5.25
CA ILE A 281 6.03 15.45 6.29
C ILE A 281 6.65 16.26 7.42
N THR A 282 6.02 17.38 7.75
CA THR A 282 6.15 18.01 9.06
C THR A 282 4.98 17.54 9.93
N LEU A 283 5.29 16.73 10.95
CA LEU A 283 4.32 16.23 11.91
C LEU A 283 4.29 17.15 13.12
N THR A 284 3.11 17.68 13.46
CA THR A 284 2.90 18.44 14.70
C THR A 284 1.82 17.76 15.53
N ARG A 285 2.11 17.47 16.80
CA ARG A 285 1.12 16.99 17.77
C ARG A 285 0.65 18.15 18.64
N THR A 286 -0.63 18.51 18.53
CA THR A 286 -1.22 19.63 19.29
C THR A 286 -1.41 19.25 20.75
N ALA A 287 -1.51 20.23 21.66
CA ALA A 287 -1.78 19.96 23.07
C ALA A 287 -3.22 19.43 23.29
N ALA A 288 -3.47 18.78 24.43
CA ALA A 288 -4.79 18.24 24.73
C ALA A 288 -5.86 19.34 24.94
N ASP A 289 -5.43 20.54 25.31
CA ASP A 289 -6.25 21.74 25.52
C ASP A 289 -6.23 22.71 24.31
N ASP A 290 -5.76 22.24 23.15
CA ASP A 290 -5.83 23.01 21.90
C ASP A 290 -7.29 23.38 21.57
N PRO A 291 -7.56 24.63 21.15
CA PRO A 291 -8.93 25.11 20.91
C PRO A 291 -9.65 24.34 19.80
N ASP A 292 -8.90 23.79 18.84
CA ASP A 292 -9.42 22.99 17.73
C ASP A 292 -9.34 21.47 18.03
N GLY A 293 -8.98 21.11 19.27
CA GLY A 293 -8.90 19.74 19.78
C GLY A 293 -7.54 19.06 19.58
N GLU A 294 -7.30 18.03 20.38
CA GLU A 294 -6.11 17.17 20.30
C GLU A 294 -6.08 16.40 18.98
N ARG A 295 -5.02 16.63 18.18
CA ARG A 295 -4.85 16.01 16.85
C ARG A 295 -3.40 15.99 16.39
N LEU A 296 -3.15 15.23 15.33
CA LEU A 296 -1.93 15.29 14.54
C LEU A 296 -2.16 16.21 13.34
N ILE A 297 -1.28 17.17 13.14
CA ILE A 297 -1.21 17.96 11.91
C ILE A 297 -0.09 17.35 11.06
N ILE A 298 -0.45 16.85 9.89
CA ILE A 298 0.46 16.32 8.88
C ILE A 298 0.54 17.36 7.76
N ASP A 299 1.66 18.07 7.71
CA ASP A 299 1.90 19.12 6.72
C ASP A 299 2.87 18.63 5.64
N PHE A 300 2.42 18.68 4.39
CA PHE A 300 3.14 18.22 3.21
C PHE A 300 3.95 19.32 2.52
N ASP A 301 4.06 20.52 3.11
CA ASP A 301 4.92 21.58 2.59
C ASP A 301 6.38 21.09 2.44
N GLY A 302 6.98 21.47 1.32
CA GLY A 302 8.28 20.96 0.86
C GLY A 302 8.25 19.64 0.08
N THR A 303 7.07 19.07 -0.18
CA THR A 303 6.91 18.02 -1.22
C THR A 303 7.29 18.59 -2.59
N GLY A 304 8.02 17.80 -3.38
CA GLY A 304 8.56 18.20 -4.68
C GLY A 304 7.48 18.50 -5.73
N PRO A 305 7.87 19.16 -6.84
CA PRO A 305 6.96 19.43 -7.95
C PRO A 305 6.39 18.12 -8.51
N GLN A 306 5.20 18.21 -9.14
CA GLN A 306 4.64 17.07 -9.87
C GLN A 306 5.67 16.56 -10.90
N ALA A 307 5.75 15.24 -11.04
CA ALA A 307 6.64 14.61 -12.00
C ALA A 307 6.11 14.75 -13.43
N LYS A 308 6.99 14.60 -14.42
CA LYS A 308 6.56 14.49 -15.82
C LYS A 308 5.97 13.11 -16.09
N GLY A 309 6.55 12.09 -15.46
CA GLY A 309 6.10 10.71 -15.51
C GLY A 309 5.02 10.35 -14.48
N PRO A 310 4.58 9.07 -14.43
CA PRO A 310 3.33 8.63 -13.78
C PRO A 310 3.37 8.53 -12.25
N ILE A 311 4.38 9.09 -11.58
CA ILE A 311 4.55 9.03 -10.12
C ILE A 311 3.82 10.18 -9.40
N ASN A 312 2.59 10.51 -9.79
CA ASN A 312 1.78 11.54 -9.15
C ASN A 312 0.56 10.95 -8.44
N HIS A 313 0.12 11.56 -7.35
CA HIS A 313 -1.05 11.10 -6.58
C HIS A 313 -1.99 12.25 -6.23
N CYS A 314 -3.29 12.11 -6.54
CA CYS A 314 -4.34 13.07 -6.18
C CYS A 314 -4.76 12.98 -4.70
N GLY A 315 -3.80 13.19 -3.79
CA GLY A 315 -4.00 12.99 -2.35
C GLY A 315 -4.75 14.11 -1.64
N ASP A 316 -4.84 15.30 -2.24
CA ASP A 316 -5.43 16.51 -1.63
C ASP A 316 -6.95 16.58 -1.69
N TYR A 317 -7.59 15.75 -2.50
CA TYR A 317 -9.04 15.78 -2.65
C TYR A 317 -9.76 15.43 -1.36
N SER A 318 -10.95 16.02 -1.19
CA SER A 318 -11.78 15.81 0.02
C SER A 318 -10.98 15.98 1.31
N ASP A 319 -10.11 17.00 1.39
CA ASP A 319 -9.25 17.29 2.54
C ASP A 319 -8.41 16.08 3.01
N GLY A 320 -8.02 15.22 2.07
CA GLY A 320 -7.18 14.05 2.30
C GLY A 320 -7.88 12.91 3.04
N VAL A 321 -9.21 12.85 3.09
CA VAL A 321 -9.96 11.82 3.85
C VAL A 321 -9.50 10.39 3.51
N PHE A 322 -9.28 10.09 2.23
CA PHE A 322 -8.71 8.80 1.82
C PHE A 322 -7.28 8.62 2.36
N LEU A 323 -6.41 9.60 2.14
CA LEU A 323 -5.01 9.56 2.57
C LEU A 323 -4.85 9.45 4.11
N LYS A 324 -5.73 10.07 4.90
CA LYS A 324 -5.74 9.94 6.38
C LYS A 324 -5.94 8.48 6.79
N LYS A 325 -6.94 7.81 6.22
CA LYS A 325 -7.23 6.40 6.49
C LYS A 325 -6.15 5.47 5.93
N TRP A 326 -5.48 5.88 4.86
CA TRP A 326 -4.34 5.16 4.29
C TRP A 326 -3.08 5.20 5.17
N LEU A 327 -2.76 6.37 5.75
CA LEU A 327 -1.54 6.56 6.55
C LEU A 327 -1.70 6.17 8.02
N ALA A 328 -2.90 6.35 8.58
CA ALA A 328 -3.22 6.05 9.98
C ALA A 328 -2.80 4.66 10.49
N PRO A 329 -2.89 3.57 9.70
CA PRO A 329 -2.42 2.25 10.12
C PRO A 329 -0.95 2.23 10.55
N ILE A 330 -0.09 3.15 10.11
CA ILE A 330 1.30 3.22 10.59
C ILE A 330 1.36 3.56 12.09
N LEU A 331 0.42 4.35 12.59
CA LEU A 331 0.40 4.79 13.99
C LEU A 331 0.17 3.62 14.96
N ARG A 332 -0.43 2.50 14.51
CA ARG A 332 -0.67 1.32 15.35
C ARG A 332 0.63 0.70 15.89
N ASN A 333 1.76 0.93 15.23
CA ASN A 333 3.09 0.48 15.69
C ASN A 333 3.48 1.09 17.06
N LEU A 334 2.78 2.12 17.53
CA LEU A 334 2.95 2.70 18.86
C LEU A 334 2.16 1.97 19.97
N ALA A 335 1.36 0.96 19.62
CA ALA A 335 0.65 0.15 20.60
C ALA A 335 1.64 -0.55 21.55
N ASP A 336 1.20 -0.77 22.79
CA ASP A 336 2.10 -1.32 23.84
C ASP A 336 2.55 -2.76 23.55
N THR A 337 1.79 -3.53 22.76
CA THR A 337 2.17 -4.89 22.34
C THR A 337 1.79 -5.18 20.88
N PRO A 338 2.45 -6.15 20.21
CA PRO A 338 2.09 -6.59 18.87
C PRO A 338 0.68 -7.17 18.75
N GLU A 339 0.17 -7.83 19.79
CA GLU A 339 -1.19 -8.35 19.82
C GLU A 339 -2.18 -7.19 19.81
N ARG A 340 -1.94 -6.17 20.65
CA ARG A 340 -2.79 -4.99 20.68
C ARG A 340 -2.73 -4.22 19.36
N MET A 341 -1.54 -4.12 18.77
CA MET A 341 -1.33 -3.54 17.44
C MET A 341 -2.23 -4.17 16.37
N ALA A 342 -2.41 -5.50 16.40
CA ALA A 342 -3.23 -6.25 15.44
C ALA A 342 -4.74 -6.07 15.63
N GLU A 343 -5.17 -5.59 16.81
CA GLU A 343 -6.58 -5.33 17.14
C GLU A 343 -7.03 -3.89 16.79
N LEU A 344 -6.09 -2.99 16.49
CA LEU A 344 -6.38 -1.59 16.21
C LEU A 344 -6.75 -1.38 14.75
N ASP A 345 -8.01 -1.61 14.43
CA ASP A 345 -8.59 -1.31 13.11
C ASP A 345 -8.72 0.21 12.86
N VAL A 346 -8.65 0.64 11.60
CA VAL A 346 -8.74 2.06 11.20
C VAL A 346 -10.00 2.32 10.38
N ASN A 347 -11.05 2.85 11.02
CA ASN A 347 -12.26 3.30 10.34
C ASN A 347 -12.33 4.85 10.31
N GLU A 348 -13.49 5.43 9.94
CA GLU A 348 -13.64 6.89 9.85
C GLU A 348 -13.35 7.66 11.16
N GLY A 349 -13.36 7.00 12.32
CA GLY A 349 -13.05 7.61 13.61
C GLY A 349 -11.63 8.17 13.73
N ILE A 350 -10.72 7.80 12.82
CA ILE A 350 -9.37 8.39 12.80
C ILE A 350 -9.32 9.79 12.18
N VAL A 351 -10.24 10.10 11.26
CA VAL A 351 -10.26 11.34 10.47
C VAL A 351 -10.25 12.62 11.33
N PRO A 352 -11.03 12.73 12.43
CA PRO A 352 -11.01 13.93 13.26
C PRO A 352 -9.72 14.08 14.08
N LEU A 353 -8.91 13.02 14.21
CA LEU A 353 -7.62 13.07 14.92
C LEU A 353 -6.46 13.49 14.01
N ILE A 354 -6.71 13.70 12.71
CA ILE A 354 -5.69 14.05 11.72
C ILE A 354 -6.15 15.25 10.89
N GLU A 355 -5.39 16.33 10.97
CA GLU A 355 -5.44 17.46 10.04
C GLU A 355 -4.35 17.26 8.98
N MET A 356 -4.70 17.37 7.69
CA MET A 356 -3.73 17.33 6.60
C MET A 356 -3.63 18.69 5.93
N ARG A 357 -2.41 19.18 5.70
CA ARG A 357 -2.13 20.42 4.99
C ARG A 357 -1.36 20.10 3.74
N PHE A 358 -1.92 20.49 2.60
CA PHE A 358 -1.34 20.21 1.29
C PHE A 358 -0.70 21.48 0.72
N PRO A 359 0.42 21.35 -0.01
CA PRO A 359 0.95 22.46 -0.80
C PRO A 359 -0.04 22.86 -1.90
N PRO A 360 0.14 24.04 -2.54
CA PRO A 360 -0.65 24.43 -3.69
C PRO A 360 -0.63 23.38 -4.82
N PRO A 361 -1.61 23.38 -5.74
CA PRO A 361 -1.60 22.51 -6.92
C PRO A 361 -0.29 22.58 -7.70
N GLY A 362 0.19 21.42 -8.19
CA GLY A 362 1.43 21.28 -8.96
C GLY A 362 2.56 20.53 -8.24
N THR A 363 2.25 19.77 -7.20
CA THR A 363 3.20 18.87 -6.50
C THR A 363 2.89 17.40 -6.75
N LEU A 364 3.76 16.49 -6.31
CA LEU A 364 3.53 15.03 -6.37
C LEU A 364 2.21 14.60 -5.71
N LEU A 365 1.71 15.35 -4.71
CA LEU A 365 0.47 15.06 -3.98
C LEU A 365 -0.72 15.93 -4.40
N THR A 366 -0.49 16.94 -5.24
CA THR A 366 -1.52 17.87 -5.72
C THR A 366 -1.47 18.05 -7.25
N PRO A 367 -1.33 16.96 -8.05
CA PRO A 367 -1.07 17.08 -9.47
C PRO A 367 -2.22 17.76 -10.22
N VAL A 368 -1.89 18.46 -11.30
CA VAL A 368 -2.86 19.12 -12.17
C VAL A 368 -3.19 18.21 -13.35
N PHE A 369 -4.47 17.99 -13.61
CA PHE A 369 -4.93 17.25 -14.80
C PHE A 369 -4.34 17.89 -16.07
N PRO A 370 -3.81 17.11 -17.04
CA PRO A 370 -3.93 15.66 -17.18
C PRO A 370 -2.66 14.88 -16.79
N ALA A 371 -2.00 15.25 -15.68
CA ALA A 371 -0.79 14.55 -15.24
C ALA A 371 -1.04 13.03 -15.03
N PRO A 372 -0.06 12.19 -15.36
CA PRO A 372 -0.16 10.73 -15.22
C PRO A 372 0.01 10.31 -13.74
N THR A 373 -0.71 9.27 -13.32
CA THR A 373 -0.77 8.79 -11.92
C THR A 373 -0.57 7.27 -11.79
N ASN A 374 -0.22 6.56 -12.86
CA ASN A 374 -0.19 5.11 -12.86
C ASN A 374 0.71 4.49 -11.78
N ALA A 375 1.91 5.05 -11.64
CA ALA A 375 2.93 4.65 -10.68
C ALA A 375 2.81 5.43 -9.35
N ARG A 376 1.62 5.97 -9.02
CA ARG A 376 1.33 6.61 -7.73
C ARG A 376 1.69 5.76 -6.52
N THR A 377 1.80 4.44 -6.67
CA THR A 377 2.25 3.53 -5.61
C THR A 377 3.58 3.97 -5.02
N PHE A 378 4.49 4.51 -5.83
CA PHE A 378 5.80 5.00 -5.38
C PHE A 378 5.69 6.24 -4.49
N VAL A 379 4.60 7.00 -4.62
CA VAL A 379 4.30 8.15 -3.77
C VAL A 379 3.49 7.73 -2.54
N ILE A 380 2.30 7.16 -2.75
CA ILE A 380 1.38 6.88 -1.65
C ILE A 380 1.95 5.87 -0.63
N LEU A 381 2.76 4.90 -1.07
CA LEU A 381 3.40 3.95 -0.16
C LEU A 381 4.66 4.52 0.47
N ARG A 382 5.38 5.38 -0.24
CA ARG A 382 6.53 6.07 0.34
C ARG A 382 6.10 6.97 1.50
N LEU A 383 4.93 7.59 1.42
CA LEU A 383 4.35 8.34 2.55
C LEU A 383 4.13 7.50 3.82
N LEU A 384 3.94 6.18 3.71
CA LEU A 384 3.90 5.30 4.88
C LEU A 384 5.26 5.30 5.60
N GLY A 385 6.35 5.17 4.83
CA GLY A 385 7.72 5.28 5.31
C GLY A 385 8.02 6.68 5.84
N VAL A 386 7.60 7.74 5.15
CA VAL A 386 7.81 9.13 5.62
C VAL A 386 7.10 9.40 6.95
N LEU A 387 5.86 8.93 7.11
CA LEU A 387 5.14 9.02 8.37
C LEU A 387 5.82 8.19 9.47
N ALA A 388 6.26 6.97 9.16
CA ALA A 388 6.99 6.14 10.11
C ALA A 388 8.30 6.83 10.56
N GLY A 389 9.08 7.39 9.63
CA GLY A 389 10.32 8.11 9.92
C GLY A 389 10.10 9.35 10.79
N VAL A 390 9.15 10.23 10.44
CA VAL A 390 8.90 11.43 11.25
C VAL A 390 8.37 11.09 12.64
N VAL A 391 7.56 10.03 12.78
CA VAL A 391 7.12 9.54 14.09
C VAL A 391 8.30 8.90 14.84
N ALA A 392 9.17 8.13 14.18
CA ALA A 392 10.36 7.55 14.78
C ALA A 392 11.23 8.63 15.44
N LYS A 393 11.39 9.80 14.81
CA LYS A 393 12.04 10.96 15.44
C LYS A 393 11.29 11.45 16.68
N ALA A 394 9.97 11.58 16.58
CA ALA A 394 9.15 12.06 17.69
C ALA A 394 9.18 11.11 18.92
N VAL A 395 9.33 9.81 18.70
CA VAL A 395 9.29 8.78 19.75
C VAL A 395 10.66 8.12 20.01
N ASP A 396 11.76 8.75 19.61
CA ASP A 396 13.14 8.28 19.82
C ASP A 396 13.37 6.83 19.37
N GLY A 397 12.99 6.55 18.12
CA GLY A 397 13.24 5.28 17.44
C GLY A 397 12.29 4.16 17.82
N LYS A 398 11.25 4.40 18.64
CA LYS A 398 10.20 3.41 18.95
C LYS A 398 9.20 3.23 17.79
N MET A 399 9.73 2.95 16.62
CA MET A 399 9.02 2.71 15.37
C MET A 399 9.90 1.76 14.52
N PRO A 400 9.33 0.86 13.69
CA PRO A 400 10.12 0.08 12.74
C PRO A 400 10.91 0.96 11.76
N ALA A 401 11.98 0.36 11.23
CA ALA A 401 12.67 0.85 10.04
C ALA A 401 11.78 0.79 8.79
N ASP A 402 12.29 1.24 7.65
CA ASP A 402 11.54 1.17 6.40
C ASP A 402 11.31 -0.26 5.92
N GLN A 403 10.28 -0.42 5.11
CA GLN A 403 9.90 -1.71 4.54
C GLN A 403 9.69 -1.60 3.03
N GLU A 404 9.54 -2.77 2.43
CA GLU A 404 9.16 -2.88 1.04
C GLU A 404 7.84 -2.15 0.70
N THR A 405 7.77 -1.61 -0.52
CA THR A 405 6.55 -1.05 -1.13
C THR A 405 6.17 -1.80 -2.42
N ILE A 406 4.86 -1.92 -2.73
CA ILE A 406 4.30 -2.56 -3.92
C ILE A 406 5.08 -2.27 -5.20
N ARG A 407 5.48 -3.35 -5.88
CA ARG A 407 6.01 -3.35 -7.25
C ARG A 407 5.30 -4.39 -8.09
N TYR A 408 5.35 -4.18 -9.39
CA TYR A 408 4.77 -5.09 -10.36
C TYR A 408 5.84 -5.57 -11.32
N THR A 409 5.88 -6.87 -11.56
CA THR A 409 6.59 -7.40 -12.73
C THR A 409 5.64 -8.29 -13.52
N GLY A 410 6.00 -8.58 -14.76
CA GLY A 410 5.16 -9.40 -15.60
C GLY A 410 5.87 -9.85 -16.85
N VAL A 411 5.22 -10.79 -17.52
CA VAL A 411 5.60 -11.23 -18.86
C VAL A 411 4.36 -11.31 -19.72
N TYR A 412 4.49 -10.93 -20.98
CA TYR A 412 3.42 -11.01 -21.96
C TYR A 412 3.95 -11.45 -23.31
N GLY A 413 3.05 -11.97 -24.14
CA GLY A 413 3.38 -12.50 -25.45
C GLY A 413 2.30 -13.46 -25.92
N GLU A 414 2.70 -14.48 -26.66
CA GLU A 414 1.83 -15.56 -27.07
C GLU A 414 2.13 -16.84 -26.29
N ASP A 415 1.09 -17.57 -25.89
CA ASP A 415 1.21 -18.87 -25.24
C ASP A 415 1.64 -19.96 -26.24
N LEU A 416 1.66 -21.22 -25.76
CA LEU A 416 2.02 -22.39 -26.57
C LEU A 416 0.99 -22.71 -27.68
N ASP A 417 -0.26 -22.25 -27.54
CA ASP A 417 -1.34 -22.38 -28.52
C ASP A 417 -1.40 -21.18 -29.49
N GLY A 418 -0.53 -20.17 -29.31
CA GLY A 418 -0.52 -18.95 -30.12
C GLY A 418 -1.55 -17.89 -29.69
N ARG A 419 -2.12 -17.99 -28.48
CA ARG A 419 -3.05 -16.98 -27.94
C ARG A 419 -2.28 -15.94 -27.14
N PRO A 420 -2.71 -14.66 -27.16
CA PRO A 420 -2.09 -13.63 -26.33
C PRO A 420 -2.30 -13.95 -24.85
N TYR A 421 -1.28 -13.66 -24.03
CA TYR A 421 -1.38 -13.70 -22.58
C TYR A 421 -0.71 -12.49 -21.94
N LEU A 422 -1.15 -12.18 -20.73
CA LEU A 422 -0.55 -11.21 -19.83
C LEU A 422 -0.47 -11.87 -18.44
N MET A 423 0.75 -12.02 -17.93
CA MET A 423 1.02 -12.41 -16.55
C MET A 423 1.55 -11.19 -15.82
N ARG A 424 0.97 -10.87 -14.67
CA ARG A 424 1.46 -9.85 -13.75
C ARG A 424 1.50 -10.42 -12.35
N GLU A 425 2.49 -9.99 -11.59
CA GLU A 425 2.67 -10.39 -10.21
C GLU A 425 2.97 -9.15 -9.36
N VAL A 426 2.22 -9.02 -8.27
CA VAL A 426 2.55 -8.08 -7.19
C VAL A 426 3.67 -8.68 -6.38
N LEU A 427 4.76 -7.94 -6.23
CA LEU A 427 5.91 -8.39 -5.47
C LEU A 427 5.80 -7.96 -4.01
N GLY A 428 6.26 -8.83 -3.12
CA GLY A 428 6.52 -8.52 -1.72
C GLY A 428 8.02 -8.48 -1.43
N GLY A 429 8.40 -8.07 -0.23
CA GLY A 429 9.79 -8.09 0.20
C GLY A 429 9.95 -7.94 1.71
N GLY A 430 11.09 -7.45 2.17
CA GLY A 430 11.39 -7.38 3.58
C GLY A 430 10.61 -6.30 4.34
N SER A 431 10.08 -6.63 5.52
CA SER A 431 9.58 -5.61 6.45
C SER A 431 10.74 -4.92 7.20
N GLY A 432 10.51 -3.73 7.74
CA GLY A 432 11.51 -3.06 8.57
C GLY A 432 11.79 -3.81 9.87
N GLY A 433 13.04 -3.77 10.33
CA GLY A 433 13.42 -4.20 11.68
C GLY A 433 12.62 -3.40 12.71
N ARG A 434 12.06 -4.09 13.70
CA ARG A 434 11.25 -3.48 14.76
C ARG A 434 12.14 -3.23 15.96
N TYR A 435 11.82 -2.22 16.78
CA TYR A 435 12.59 -1.92 17.99
C TYR A 435 12.57 -3.03 19.05
N TYR A 436 11.78 -4.08 18.84
CA TYR A 436 11.62 -5.23 19.71
C TYR A 436 11.81 -6.60 19.02
N ALA A 437 11.98 -6.65 17.69
CA ALA A 437 12.07 -7.89 16.93
C ALA A 437 12.62 -7.66 15.51
N ASP A 438 13.19 -8.70 14.90
CA ASP A 438 13.55 -8.68 13.47
C ASP A 438 12.33 -8.37 12.59
N GLY A 439 12.55 -7.86 11.38
CA GLY A 439 11.52 -7.74 10.36
C GLY A 439 11.08 -9.10 9.85
N GLU A 440 9.83 -9.18 9.40
CA GLU A 440 9.28 -10.35 8.71
C GLU A 440 9.86 -10.40 7.28
N ASP A 441 10.29 -11.59 6.87
CA ASP A 441 10.81 -11.81 5.52
C ASP A 441 9.64 -11.97 4.52
N THR A 442 9.75 -11.37 3.32
CA THR A 442 8.83 -11.59 2.19
C THR A 442 7.35 -11.27 2.46
N ILE A 443 7.07 -10.12 3.07
CA ILE A 443 5.71 -9.63 3.31
C ILE A 443 5.13 -8.88 2.10
N HIS A 444 3.80 -8.84 2.04
CA HIS A 444 3.06 -7.91 1.19
C HIS A 444 2.46 -6.82 2.09
N VAL A 445 2.63 -5.55 1.71
CA VAL A 445 2.08 -4.42 2.47
C VAL A 445 0.54 -4.35 2.38
N VAL A 446 -0.03 -4.84 1.27
CA VAL A 446 -1.48 -4.95 1.11
C VAL A 446 -1.95 -6.18 1.90
N PRO A 447 -2.82 -6.03 2.93
CA PRO A 447 -3.32 -7.14 3.74
C PRO A 447 -3.88 -8.26 2.86
N ASP A 448 -3.60 -9.52 3.14
CA ASP A 448 -4.10 -10.68 2.38
C ASP A 448 -3.68 -10.78 0.90
N SER A 449 -2.85 -9.87 0.39
CA SER A 449 -2.23 -10.04 -0.93
C SER A 449 -1.20 -11.18 -0.90
N ARG A 450 -1.06 -11.89 -2.04
CA ARG A 450 -0.25 -13.10 -2.15
C ARG A 450 0.57 -13.09 -3.43
N ASN A 451 1.73 -13.75 -3.39
CA ASN A 451 2.47 -14.09 -4.60
C ASN A 451 1.75 -15.18 -5.41
N LEU A 452 2.15 -15.35 -6.67
CA LEU A 452 1.52 -16.36 -7.53
C LEU A 452 2.14 -17.75 -7.31
N PRO A 453 1.34 -18.81 -7.10
CA PRO A 453 1.88 -20.17 -6.97
C PRO A 453 2.60 -20.64 -8.24
N SER A 454 3.80 -21.22 -8.09
CA SER A 454 4.63 -21.66 -9.22
C SER A 454 3.89 -22.64 -10.13
N GLU A 455 3.34 -23.72 -9.58
CA GLU A 455 2.60 -24.74 -10.36
C GLU A 455 1.43 -24.14 -11.17
N PHE A 456 0.75 -23.15 -10.59
CA PHE A 456 -0.33 -22.46 -11.28
C PHE A 456 0.19 -21.63 -12.46
N THR A 457 1.25 -20.85 -12.23
CA THR A 457 1.83 -20.00 -13.28
C THR A 457 2.44 -20.81 -14.43
N GLU A 458 3.14 -21.92 -14.14
CA GLU A 458 3.72 -22.81 -15.14
C GLU A 458 2.67 -23.55 -15.98
N ALA A 459 1.50 -23.83 -15.39
CA ALA A 459 0.39 -24.46 -16.11
C ALA A 459 -0.32 -23.49 -17.07
N ARG A 460 -0.21 -22.17 -16.84
CA ARG A 460 -0.95 -21.14 -17.57
C ARG A 460 -0.10 -20.35 -18.56
N PHE A 461 1.18 -20.18 -18.29
CA PHE A 461 2.07 -19.30 -19.04
C PHE A 461 3.31 -20.07 -19.56
N PRO A 462 3.89 -19.65 -20.70
CA PRO A 462 4.99 -20.37 -21.36
C PRO A 462 6.35 -20.11 -20.69
N PHE A 463 6.46 -20.41 -19.39
CA PHE A 463 7.71 -20.33 -18.63
C PHE A 463 7.79 -21.40 -17.54
N ARG A 464 8.96 -21.52 -16.91
CA ARG A 464 9.19 -22.34 -15.71
C ARG A 464 9.82 -21.52 -14.59
N VAL A 465 9.37 -21.73 -13.36
CA VAL A 465 9.98 -21.13 -12.17
C VAL A 465 11.10 -22.06 -11.69
N GLU A 466 12.35 -21.68 -11.93
CA GLU A 466 13.51 -22.53 -11.59
C GLU A 466 13.94 -22.38 -10.13
N ALA A 467 13.68 -21.21 -9.54
CA ALA A 467 13.98 -20.91 -8.15
C ALA A 467 12.98 -19.90 -7.57
N LEU A 468 12.64 -20.08 -6.31
CA LEU A 468 11.99 -19.09 -5.44
C LEU A 468 12.59 -19.25 -4.04
N THR A 469 13.49 -18.35 -3.67
CA THR A 469 14.27 -18.43 -2.42
C THR A 469 14.28 -17.09 -1.70
N LEU A 470 14.65 -17.08 -0.41
CA LEU A 470 15.00 -15.82 0.25
C LEU A 470 16.23 -15.21 -0.43
N ALA A 471 16.24 -13.88 -0.59
CA ALA A 471 17.40 -13.15 -1.09
C ALA A 471 18.39 -12.94 0.06
N VAL A 472 19.33 -13.87 0.23
CA VAL A 472 20.35 -13.83 1.30
C VAL A 472 21.03 -12.46 1.35
N ASP A 473 21.23 -11.92 2.55
CA ASP A 473 21.83 -10.60 2.81
C ASP A 473 21.03 -9.40 2.26
N SER A 474 19.76 -9.58 1.87
CA SER A 474 18.94 -8.45 1.40
C SER A 474 18.42 -7.55 2.52
N GLY A 475 18.16 -8.12 3.70
CA GLY A 475 17.66 -7.39 4.86
C GLY A 475 18.74 -6.52 5.49
N GLY A 476 18.41 -5.27 5.81
CA GLY A 476 19.33 -4.32 6.42
C GLY A 476 19.82 -4.81 7.79
N ALA A 477 21.14 -4.76 7.99
CA ALA A 477 21.75 -5.17 9.24
C ALA A 477 21.30 -4.26 10.39
N GLY A 478 21.09 -4.83 11.57
CA GLY A 478 20.76 -4.09 12.77
C GLY A 478 20.76 -5.00 13.99
N LYS A 479 20.63 -4.43 15.18
CA LYS A 479 20.31 -5.21 16.39
C LYS A 479 19.13 -6.13 16.11
N PHE A 480 18.11 -5.56 15.48
CA PHE A 480 17.03 -6.27 14.82
C PHE A 480 17.14 -6.07 13.30
N ARG A 481 17.32 -7.17 12.58
CA ARG A 481 17.54 -7.16 11.13
C ARG A 481 16.25 -6.78 10.40
N GLY A 482 16.33 -6.04 9.30
CA GLY A 482 15.21 -5.90 8.38
C GLY A 482 14.89 -7.22 7.69
N GLY A 483 13.63 -7.51 7.40
CA GLY A 483 13.21 -8.70 6.66
C GLY A 483 13.95 -8.87 5.33
N LEU A 484 14.13 -10.10 4.87
CA LEU A 484 14.67 -10.39 3.56
C LEU A 484 13.59 -10.22 2.48
N GLY A 485 14.03 -9.77 1.30
CA GLY A 485 13.31 -9.99 0.06
C GLY A 485 13.42 -11.44 -0.41
N TYR A 486 12.92 -11.72 -1.60
CA TYR A 486 13.08 -13.01 -2.27
C TYR A 486 13.77 -12.86 -3.62
N GLU A 487 14.26 -13.97 -4.12
CA GLU A 487 14.84 -14.11 -5.44
C GLU A 487 14.03 -15.17 -6.23
N LYS A 488 13.57 -14.80 -7.43
CA LYS A 488 12.75 -15.64 -8.30
C LYS A 488 13.39 -15.74 -9.69
N HIS A 489 13.55 -16.97 -10.19
CA HIS A 489 14.14 -17.23 -11.51
C HIS A 489 13.07 -17.81 -12.43
N ILE A 490 12.83 -17.16 -13.57
CA ILE A 490 11.81 -17.54 -14.53
C ILE A 490 12.48 -17.85 -15.87
N ARG A 491 12.53 -19.13 -16.28
CA ARG A 491 13.00 -19.52 -17.61
C ARG A 491 11.88 -19.44 -18.63
N MET A 492 12.06 -18.63 -19.66
CA MET A 492 11.08 -18.53 -20.75
C MET A 492 11.14 -19.74 -21.68
N LEU A 493 9.97 -20.29 -22.05
CA LEU A 493 9.86 -21.40 -23.00
C LEU A 493 9.54 -20.94 -24.43
N LYS A 494 9.09 -19.70 -24.58
CA LYS A 494 8.83 -19.02 -25.84
C LYS A 494 9.30 -17.56 -25.73
N ASP A 495 9.65 -16.96 -26.86
CA ASP A 495 9.96 -15.54 -26.93
C ASP A 495 8.80 -14.71 -26.36
N ALA A 496 9.13 -13.71 -25.55
CA ALA A 496 8.17 -12.89 -24.81
C ALA A 496 8.75 -11.50 -24.54
N HIS A 497 7.97 -10.68 -23.84
CA HIS A 497 8.39 -9.40 -23.31
C HIS A 497 8.24 -9.36 -21.80
N PHE A 498 9.25 -8.86 -21.11
CA PHE A 498 9.22 -8.54 -19.70
C PHE A 498 8.78 -7.10 -19.47
N MET A 499 8.06 -6.90 -18.38
CA MET A 499 7.72 -5.58 -17.86
C MET A 499 8.05 -5.50 -16.38
N SER A 500 8.45 -4.31 -15.96
CA SER A 500 8.70 -3.95 -14.57
C SER A 500 8.15 -2.55 -14.32
N ILE A 501 7.35 -2.41 -13.28
CA ILE A 501 6.94 -1.14 -12.69
C ILE A 501 7.38 -1.20 -11.24
N ALA A 502 8.64 -0.82 -11.02
CA ALA A 502 9.31 -0.92 -9.74
C ALA A 502 10.04 0.38 -9.35
N ASP A 503 10.25 0.53 -8.05
CA ASP A 503 11.02 1.58 -7.38
C ASP A 503 11.93 0.91 -6.32
N ARG A 504 12.82 1.68 -5.69
CA ARG A 504 13.87 1.17 -4.78
C ARG A 504 14.91 0.30 -5.47
N SER A 505 15.21 0.58 -6.73
CA SER A 505 16.31 -0.01 -7.50
C SER A 505 17.63 0.78 -7.36
N ILE A 506 17.54 2.05 -6.99
CA ILE A 506 18.70 2.91 -6.67
C ILE A 506 18.75 3.14 -5.16
N LEU A 507 17.68 3.72 -4.60
CA LEU A 507 17.46 3.92 -3.18
C LEU A 507 17.05 2.60 -2.51
N ALA A 508 17.41 2.44 -1.24
CA ALA A 508 17.03 1.27 -0.44
C ALA A 508 16.03 1.63 0.65
N CYS A 509 15.38 0.61 1.22
CA CYS A 509 14.65 0.75 2.47
C CYS A 509 15.62 1.19 3.58
N TRP A 510 15.39 2.36 4.17
CA TRP A 510 16.29 2.96 5.13
C TRP A 510 16.29 2.23 6.48
N GLY A 511 17.47 2.16 7.11
CA GLY A 511 17.64 1.72 8.49
C GLY A 511 17.46 2.85 9.48
N VAL A 512 17.28 2.54 10.77
CA VAL A 512 17.04 3.56 11.81
C VAL A 512 17.81 3.26 13.09
N LYS A 513 18.20 4.32 13.80
CA LYS A 513 18.84 4.28 15.12
C LYS A 513 20.12 3.43 15.13
N GLY A 514 20.94 3.57 14.09
CA GLY A 514 22.18 2.80 13.86
C GLY A 514 22.01 1.58 12.95
N GLY A 515 20.78 1.15 12.70
CA GLY A 515 20.47 0.10 11.73
C GLY A 515 20.77 0.55 10.31
N LYS A 516 21.16 -0.40 9.45
CA LYS A 516 21.62 -0.16 8.08
C LYS A 516 20.48 -0.34 7.07
N ALA A 517 20.60 0.32 5.92
CA ALA A 517 19.65 0.15 4.83
C ALA A 517 19.65 -1.29 4.30
N GLY A 518 18.50 -1.71 3.75
CA GLY A 518 18.38 -2.97 3.02
C GLY A 518 19.07 -2.94 1.65
N ARG A 519 18.97 -4.03 0.90
CA ARG A 519 19.40 -4.10 -0.50
C ARG A 519 18.29 -3.63 -1.45
N PRO A 520 18.65 -2.98 -2.57
CA PRO A 520 17.70 -2.51 -3.59
C PRO A 520 17.06 -3.68 -4.38
N PHE A 521 16.03 -3.34 -5.15
CA PHE A 521 15.38 -4.17 -6.14
C PHE A 521 16.26 -4.32 -7.37
N GLU A 522 16.39 -5.54 -7.90
CA GLU A 522 17.24 -5.83 -9.06
C GLU A 522 16.53 -6.80 -10.00
N VAL A 523 16.70 -6.59 -11.31
CA VAL A 523 16.27 -7.52 -12.35
C VAL A 523 17.41 -7.73 -13.35
N THR A 524 17.73 -8.99 -13.57
CA THR A 524 18.73 -9.40 -14.57
C THR A 524 18.09 -10.38 -15.55
N ILE A 525 18.29 -10.19 -16.85
CA ILE A 525 17.94 -11.18 -17.88
C ILE A 525 19.21 -11.94 -18.26
N ASP A 526 19.07 -13.26 -18.41
CA ASP A 526 20.11 -14.24 -18.73
C ASP A 526 21.34 -14.20 -17.78
N PRO A 527 21.14 -14.23 -16.44
CA PRO A 527 22.24 -14.17 -15.48
C PRO A 527 23.24 -15.33 -15.67
N GLY A 528 24.51 -15.00 -15.85
CA GLY A 528 25.59 -15.94 -16.15
C GLY A 528 25.60 -16.47 -17.59
N GLY A 529 24.68 -16.02 -18.43
CA GLY A 529 24.55 -16.40 -19.83
C GLY A 529 25.21 -15.42 -20.81
N PRO A 530 25.23 -15.72 -22.11
CA PRO A 530 25.85 -14.88 -23.12
C PRO A 530 25.13 -13.54 -23.36
N ASN A 531 23.87 -13.41 -22.93
CA ASN A 531 23.04 -12.22 -23.13
C ASN A 531 22.73 -11.49 -21.80
N GLU A 532 23.55 -11.72 -20.77
CA GLU A 532 23.36 -11.13 -19.44
C GLU A 532 23.22 -9.60 -19.52
N ARG A 533 22.14 -9.07 -18.93
CA ARG A 533 21.94 -7.64 -18.77
C ARG A 533 21.05 -7.31 -17.59
N GLU A 534 21.36 -6.19 -16.95
CA GLU A 534 20.48 -5.55 -15.99
C GLU A 534 19.32 -4.85 -16.71
N VAL A 535 18.15 -4.86 -16.09
CA VAL A 535 16.92 -4.25 -16.59
C VAL A 535 16.54 -3.09 -15.68
N ASP A 536 16.15 -1.96 -16.27
CA ASP A 536 15.61 -0.82 -15.52
C ASP A 536 14.37 -1.25 -14.72
N ALA A 537 14.21 -0.71 -13.52
CA ALA A 537 13.04 -0.94 -12.69
C ALA A 537 11.74 -0.47 -13.35
N LEU A 538 11.83 0.51 -14.26
CA LEU A 538 10.75 1.01 -15.09
C LEU A 538 10.95 0.57 -16.55
N ALA A 539 10.30 -0.51 -16.95
CA ALA A 539 10.44 -1.10 -18.26
C ALA A 539 9.11 -1.71 -18.76
N ASP A 540 8.69 -1.36 -19.97
CA ASP A 540 7.38 -1.77 -20.50
C ASP A 540 7.42 -3.02 -21.41
N ALA A 541 8.57 -3.34 -22.01
CA ALA A 541 8.64 -4.31 -23.12
C ALA A 541 10.01 -4.94 -23.39
N GLU A 542 10.82 -5.23 -22.37
CA GLU A 542 12.13 -5.85 -22.54
C GLU A 542 12.04 -7.21 -23.25
N GLU A 543 12.72 -7.39 -24.37
CA GLU A 543 12.66 -8.64 -25.13
C GLU A 543 13.32 -9.80 -24.37
N ILE A 544 12.65 -10.94 -24.25
CA ILE A 544 13.26 -12.18 -23.73
C ILE A 544 13.14 -13.27 -24.77
N LYS A 545 14.24 -13.96 -25.05
CA LYS A 545 14.26 -15.11 -25.96
C LYS A 545 13.98 -16.41 -25.21
N ALA A 546 13.38 -17.37 -25.91
CA ALA A 546 13.18 -18.71 -25.38
C ALA A 546 14.50 -19.31 -24.87
N GLY A 547 14.49 -19.82 -23.65
CA GLY A 547 15.65 -20.39 -22.96
C GLY A 547 16.35 -19.42 -22.01
N GLU A 548 16.19 -18.10 -22.16
CA GLU A 548 16.74 -17.11 -21.23
C GLU A 548 15.99 -17.15 -19.88
N VAL A 549 16.68 -16.72 -18.83
CA VAL A 549 16.16 -16.66 -17.46
C VAL A 549 16.02 -15.21 -17.02
N VAL A 550 14.87 -14.84 -16.44
CA VAL A 550 14.70 -13.59 -15.72
C VAL A 550 14.93 -13.86 -14.24
N ARG A 551 15.92 -13.20 -13.64
CA ARG A 551 16.13 -13.18 -12.18
C ARG A 551 15.55 -11.89 -11.64
N ILE A 552 14.58 -12.01 -10.73
CA ILE A 552 13.98 -10.89 -10.00
C ILE A 552 14.41 -11.02 -8.54
N ARG A 553 15.01 -9.98 -7.98
CA ARG A 553 15.41 -9.92 -6.57
C ARG A 553 14.72 -8.74 -5.90
N THR A 554 13.85 -9.02 -4.93
CA THR A 554 13.09 -7.98 -4.22
C THR A 554 13.88 -7.37 -3.08
N THR A 555 13.51 -6.15 -2.68
CA THR A 555 14.22 -5.42 -1.62
C THR A 555 14.10 -6.13 -0.28
N GLY A 556 15.15 -6.02 0.53
CA GLY A 556 15.00 -6.21 1.97
C GLY A 556 14.53 -4.94 2.68
N GLY A 557 14.00 -5.10 3.88
CA GLY A 557 13.65 -3.96 4.75
C GLY A 557 14.89 -3.39 5.44
N GLY A 558 14.78 -2.19 6.01
CA GLY A 558 15.86 -1.59 6.78
C GLY A 558 16.07 -2.25 8.13
N GLY A 559 17.28 -2.19 8.67
CA GLY A 559 17.62 -2.66 10.02
C GLY A 559 17.26 -1.64 11.09
N TRP A 560 17.07 -2.12 12.33
CA TRP A 560 16.86 -1.29 13.51
C TRP A 560 17.95 -1.51 14.54
N GLY A 561 18.53 -0.41 15.05
CA GLY A 561 19.58 -0.47 16.07
C GLY A 561 20.94 -0.87 15.50
N ASP A 562 22.01 -0.57 16.24
CA ASP A 562 23.38 -0.94 15.86
C ASP A 562 23.53 -2.47 15.64
N PRO A 563 23.97 -2.92 14.45
CA PRO A 563 24.28 -4.33 14.18
C PRO A 563 25.22 -4.99 15.19
N LEU A 564 26.17 -4.25 15.78
CA LEU A 564 27.13 -4.79 16.74
C LEU A 564 26.48 -5.13 18.09
N GLU A 565 25.26 -4.64 18.37
CA GLU A 565 24.46 -5.02 19.52
C GLU A 565 23.64 -6.31 19.33
N ARG A 566 23.59 -6.86 18.10
CA ARG A 566 22.85 -8.09 17.84
C ARG A 566 23.46 -9.26 18.62
N ASP A 567 22.61 -10.11 19.18
CA ASP A 567 23.03 -11.35 19.83
C ASP A 567 23.77 -12.27 18.83
N PRO A 568 25.04 -12.64 19.07
CA PRO A 568 25.79 -13.52 18.18
C PRO A 568 25.10 -14.88 17.93
N GLU A 569 24.34 -15.41 18.88
CA GLU A 569 23.60 -16.66 18.69
C GLU A 569 22.51 -16.51 17.61
N LEU A 570 21.86 -15.34 17.55
CA LEU A 570 20.91 -15.04 16.48
C LEU A 570 21.59 -14.89 15.12
N VAL A 571 22.82 -14.36 15.08
CA VAL A 571 23.61 -14.29 13.84
C VAL A 571 23.96 -15.69 13.35
N VAL A 572 24.45 -16.57 14.22
CA VAL A 572 24.72 -17.99 13.86
C VAL A 572 23.45 -18.66 13.34
N ARG A 573 22.32 -18.48 14.03
CA ARG A 573 21.02 -19.00 13.58
C ARG A 573 20.64 -18.49 12.19
N ASP A 574 20.81 -17.19 11.95
CA ASP A 574 20.49 -16.58 10.66
C ASP A 574 21.41 -17.11 9.54
N VAL A 575 22.66 -17.45 9.83
CA VAL A 575 23.58 -18.11 8.89
C VAL A 575 23.15 -19.54 8.60
N VAL A 576 22.79 -20.31 9.62
CA VAL A 576 22.22 -21.66 9.47
C VAL A 576 20.95 -21.64 8.61
N TRP A 577 20.11 -20.61 8.78
CA TRP A 577 18.88 -20.42 8.01
C TRP A 577 19.09 -19.77 6.64
N ARG A 578 20.34 -19.49 6.25
CA ARG A 578 20.70 -18.82 4.98
C ARG A 578 19.99 -17.48 4.80
N LYS A 579 19.80 -16.75 5.89
CA LYS A 579 19.32 -15.35 5.85
C LYS A 579 20.50 -14.38 5.80
N VAL A 580 21.56 -14.72 6.50
CA VAL A 580 22.83 -14.00 6.55
C VAL A 580 23.93 -14.93 6.01
N SER A 581 24.83 -14.44 5.17
CA SER A 581 25.98 -15.21 4.71
C SER A 581 27.09 -15.25 5.77
N GLU A 582 27.99 -16.23 5.68
CA GLU A 582 29.18 -16.29 6.56
C GLU A 582 30.03 -15.03 6.45
N HIS A 583 30.06 -14.40 5.27
CA HIS A 583 30.74 -13.13 5.06
C HIS A 583 30.04 -11.99 5.79
N ALA A 584 28.71 -11.86 5.67
CA ALA A 584 27.93 -10.83 6.33
C ALA A 584 27.91 -10.98 7.86
N ALA A 585 28.02 -12.21 8.40
CA ALA A 585 28.14 -12.43 9.84
C ALA A 585 29.32 -11.66 10.45
N LEU A 586 30.48 -11.69 9.78
CA LEU A 586 31.62 -10.87 10.18
C LEU A 586 31.47 -9.43 9.68
N GLY A 587 31.14 -9.23 8.40
CA GLY A 587 31.11 -7.93 7.73
C GLY A 587 30.15 -6.94 8.36
N ASP A 588 28.95 -7.38 8.72
CA ASP A 588 27.89 -6.48 9.20
C ASP A 588 27.74 -6.54 10.72
N TYR A 589 27.92 -7.72 11.34
CA TYR A 589 27.63 -7.94 12.76
C TYR A 589 28.87 -8.11 13.64
N GLY A 590 30.07 -8.17 13.04
CA GLY A 590 31.32 -8.41 13.76
C GLY A 590 31.40 -9.77 14.46
N VAL A 591 30.63 -10.77 14.00
CA VAL A 591 30.59 -12.11 14.59
C VAL A 591 31.62 -13.01 13.91
N VAL A 592 32.53 -13.56 14.71
CA VAL A 592 33.58 -14.46 14.23
C VAL A 592 33.06 -15.89 14.34
N LEU A 593 32.72 -16.49 13.20
CA LEU A 593 32.20 -17.85 13.12
C LEU A 593 33.29 -18.91 13.36
N THR A 594 32.87 -20.07 13.87
CA THR A 594 33.69 -21.27 14.04
C THR A 594 32.88 -22.51 13.64
N GLY A 595 33.54 -23.63 13.33
CA GLY A 595 32.87 -24.82 12.80
C GLY A 595 32.52 -24.67 11.32
N SER A 596 31.55 -25.45 10.85
CA SER A 596 31.07 -25.40 9.46
C SER A 596 29.55 -25.61 9.38
N LEU A 597 28.93 -25.03 8.35
CA LEU A 597 27.54 -25.32 7.97
C LEU A 597 27.36 -26.75 7.48
N GLU A 598 28.37 -27.31 6.79
CA GLU A 598 28.29 -28.66 6.19
C GLU A 598 28.24 -29.77 7.24
N ASP A 599 28.91 -29.58 8.38
CA ASP A 599 28.97 -30.58 9.47
C ASP A 599 27.96 -30.32 10.60
N ASP A 600 27.03 -29.36 10.43
CA ASP A 600 26.08 -28.91 11.48
C ASP A 600 26.79 -28.51 12.80
N THR A 601 27.99 -27.93 12.70
CA THR A 601 28.82 -27.54 13.87
C THR A 601 28.98 -26.02 14.01
N LEU A 602 28.32 -25.23 13.16
CA LEU A 602 28.49 -23.79 13.11
C LEU A 602 28.18 -23.14 14.47
N SER A 603 29.12 -22.35 14.97
CA SER A 603 29.04 -21.59 16.21
C SER A 603 29.84 -20.29 16.06
N TYR A 604 30.07 -19.55 17.15
CA TYR A 604 30.88 -18.33 17.16
C TYR A 604 31.96 -18.37 18.25
N ASP A 605 33.09 -17.71 17.99
CA ASP A 605 34.12 -17.45 19.01
C ASP A 605 33.74 -16.19 19.78
N ALA A 606 33.35 -16.37 21.05
CA ALA A 606 32.91 -15.26 21.91
C ALA A 606 34.02 -14.23 22.18
N ALA A 607 35.27 -14.67 22.34
CA ALA A 607 36.38 -13.76 22.62
C ALA A 607 36.79 -12.98 21.37
N ALA A 608 36.89 -13.65 20.22
CA ALA A 608 37.20 -13.00 18.96
C ALA A 608 36.09 -12.04 18.51
N THR A 609 34.82 -12.43 18.67
CA THR A 609 33.65 -11.57 18.40
C THR A 609 33.66 -10.32 19.28
N ALA A 610 33.94 -10.46 20.57
CA ALA A 610 34.02 -9.29 21.47
C ALA A 610 35.18 -8.35 21.10
N ALA A 611 36.34 -8.90 20.73
CA ALA A 611 37.48 -8.11 20.29
C ALA A 611 37.20 -7.36 18.98
N GLU A 612 36.58 -8.03 18.00
CA GLU A 612 36.20 -7.46 16.71
C GLU A 612 35.19 -6.31 16.88
N ARG A 613 34.12 -6.55 17.65
CA ARG A 613 33.11 -5.51 17.95
C ARG A 613 33.71 -4.31 18.68
N ALA A 614 34.61 -4.53 19.63
CA ALA A 614 35.29 -3.46 20.35
C ALA A 614 36.22 -2.63 19.44
N ALA A 615 36.91 -3.28 18.49
CA ALA A 615 37.73 -2.59 17.52
C ALA A 615 36.89 -1.67 16.62
N ARG A 616 35.78 -2.17 16.06
CA ARG A 616 34.89 -1.38 15.20
C ARG A 616 34.18 -0.23 15.92
N ALA A 617 33.70 -0.47 17.13
CA ALA A 617 33.09 0.57 17.95
C ALA A 617 34.06 1.73 18.25
N SER A 618 35.37 1.47 18.28
CA SER A 618 36.40 2.51 18.45
C SER A 618 36.69 3.32 17.18
N GLU A 619 36.29 2.81 16.01
CA GLU A 619 36.42 3.45 14.70
C GLU A 619 35.17 4.23 14.29
N GLN A 620 34.00 3.92 14.87
CA GLN A 620 32.77 4.70 14.67
C GLN A 620 32.94 6.13 15.21
N GLY A 621 32.77 7.10 14.30
CA GLY A 621 32.81 8.53 14.61
C GLY A 621 31.61 8.99 15.47
N ALA A 622 31.70 10.20 16.01
CA ALA A 622 30.72 10.72 16.98
C ALA A 622 29.35 11.12 16.39
N GLU A 623 29.17 11.15 15.06
CA GLU A 623 27.92 11.53 14.41
C GLU A 623 27.50 10.47 13.38
N GLU A 624 26.64 9.54 13.78
CA GLU A 624 25.89 8.68 12.85
C GLU A 624 24.49 9.30 12.60
N PRO A 625 24.00 9.32 11.35
CA PRO A 625 22.65 9.79 11.08
C PRO A 625 21.63 8.86 11.74
N PHE A 626 20.50 9.43 12.17
CA PHE A 626 19.40 8.67 12.76
C PHE A 626 18.78 7.69 11.75
N PHE A 627 18.84 8.03 10.45
CA PHE A 627 18.42 7.18 9.35
C PHE A 627 19.60 6.87 8.41
N ASP A 628 19.78 5.60 8.09
CA ASP A 628 20.73 5.15 7.06
C ASP A 628 19.97 4.90 5.76
N ARG A 629 20.21 5.71 4.73
CA ARG A 629 19.54 5.61 3.42
C ARG A 629 20.26 4.68 2.43
N GLY A 630 21.41 4.14 2.81
CA GLY A 630 22.25 3.32 1.97
C GLY A 630 22.99 4.12 0.86
N PRO A 631 23.82 3.43 0.07
CA PRO A 631 24.72 4.06 -0.89
C PRO A 631 23.98 4.72 -2.07
N GLY A 632 22.77 4.28 -2.40
CA GLY A 632 21.97 4.84 -3.48
C GLY A 632 21.61 6.30 -3.30
N TYR A 633 21.38 6.73 -2.04
CA TYR A 633 21.11 8.13 -1.77
C TYR A 633 22.30 9.02 -2.13
N ALA A 634 23.52 8.62 -1.79
CA ALA A 634 24.72 9.38 -2.13
C ALA A 634 24.94 9.49 -3.64
N HIS A 635 24.52 8.50 -4.42
CA HIS A 635 24.56 8.56 -5.87
C HIS A 635 23.68 9.70 -6.43
N LEU A 636 22.42 9.79 -5.98
CA LEU A 636 21.48 10.81 -6.46
C LEU A 636 21.67 12.18 -5.77
N ALA A 637 22.22 12.20 -4.56
CA ALA A 637 22.45 13.42 -3.76
C ALA A 637 23.84 14.05 -4.01
N SER A 638 24.44 13.82 -5.18
CA SER A 638 25.75 14.39 -5.56
C SER A 638 26.87 14.13 -4.52
N GLY A 639 26.88 12.93 -3.94
CA GLY A 639 27.88 12.46 -2.98
C GLY A 639 27.54 12.69 -1.50
N ALA A 640 26.47 13.41 -1.18
CA ALA A 640 26.03 13.59 0.21
C ALA A 640 25.57 12.26 0.82
N GLN A 641 26.11 11.90 1.99
CA GLN A 641 25.85 10.59 2.61
C GLN A 641 24.48 10.51 3.31
N PHE A 642 23.94 11.65 3.75
CA PHE A 642 22.64 11.75 4.42
C PHE A 642 21.99 13.11 4.15
N ALA A 643 20.67 13.21 4.33
CA ALA A 643 19.94 14.47 4.29
C ALA A 643 20.08 15.20 5.63
N ALA A 644 19.97 16.54 5.65
CA ALA A 644 20.01 17.30 6.90
C ALA A 644 18.89 16.88 7.88
N VAL A 645 17.75 16.44 7.34
CA VAL A 645 16.65 15.89 8.13
C VAL A 645 16.93 14.49 8.67
N ASP A 646 18.07 13.86 8.41
CA ASP A 646 18.40 12.55 9.01
C ASP A 646 19.06 12.67 10.39
N LEU A 647 19.39 13.88 10.82
CA LEU A 647 19.92 14.15 12.16
C LEU A 647 18.77 14.45 13.14
N VAL A 648 18.98 14.13 14.43
CA VAL A 648 18.02 14.36 15.54
C VAL A 648 18.59 15.35 16.54
#